data_AF-A0AA40RYG7-F1
#
_entry.id   AF-A0AA40RYG7-F1
#
_cell.length_a   1.000
_cell.length_b   1.000
_cell.length_c   1.000
_cell.angle_alpha   90.00
_cell.angle_beta   90.00
_cell.angle_gamma   90.00
#
_symmetry.space_group_name_H-M   'P 1'
#
loop_
_entity.id
_entity.type
_entity.pdbx_description
1 polymer ?
#
loop_
_entity_poly.entity_id
_entity_poly.type
_entity_poly.pdbx_seq_one_letter_code
_entity_poly.pdbx_strand_id
1 'polypeptide(L)'
;MATLAGRKLPVTGTDGADLRIDLAGAGLGGAWVSVTWHDAGSGGIARLLLSAVSDDGVSAPLAEEPLGGDAFAWTGRLPPGVAALRLTALSRTDPFALRDLAIRRRGRLGIVARAGTRQPSLTAQAVTWRLLGLKVRARGMIARALAHRAETGYAAWIARFDRLTAAERSRIRAEIAGWEAPPLISVLMPVHDPDPRVLEAAIRSVRGQLYPAWELCIADDASTDPRIPRLIARHAAEEPRIRTVRRPENGHIARATNEALGLAGGAYAAFLDHDDLLSENALFEVARAVRADPELALIYSDEDKVDRRGRRFEPHFKSGYDRELLWTQNYVNHLCVVRTDALRRLGGLRPGFEGSQDHDLLLRLTEGLDASRVRHIPKVLYHWRAAAGSGTFSDRALARAEEARLRALTEIAARKGARAERGPEGFNRLVRPLPAPAPLVSVVIPTRDRAELLGVVLDGLFARTDYPALEVIVVDNGSTEPATRDLFARHAGDPRLRVLPAPGPFNFSELSNRGAAAARGTILLFLNNDIEVLEPGWLTELVAIASDPEIGAVGAKLLYPDGTIQHGGIVLGIGGIAGHSHLGLPGSAPGYFARMVLSQEVSAVTGACLAMRAAVFSEVGGFDAAHLAVAFNDVDLCLKIRAAGYRIVWTPHARLVHHESKSRGAEDTPEKRARFEAESRVMRERWEPVLRADPYYNPNLSRAAAHYRL
;
A
#
# COMPACT_ATOMS: atom_id res chain seq x y z
N MET A 1 -24.54 18.64 9.14
CA MET A 1 -25.37 18.53 10.38
C MET A 1 -25.80 17.08 10.55
N ALA A 2 -25.68 16.50 11.75
CA ALA A 2 -26.16 15.15 12.06
C ALA A 2 -27.58 15.21 12.65
N THR A 3 -28.44 14.25 12.30
CA THR A 3 -29.81 14.18 12.85
C THR A 3 -30.12 12.85 13.52
N LEU A 4 -30.81 12.90 14.67
CA LEU A 4 -31.40 11.74 15.37
C LEU A 4 -32.91 11.93 15.46
N ALA A 5 -33.66 11.11 14.72
CA ALA A 5 -35.13 11.23 14.63
C ALA A 5 -35.61 12.68 14.32
N GLY A 6 -34.88 13.38 13.44
CA GLY A 6 -35.18 14.77 13.07
C GLY A 6 -34.62 15.85 14.01
N ARG A 7 -34.08 15.49 15.18
CA ARG A 7 -33.38 16.42 16.08
C ARG A 7 -31.93 16.58 15.67
N LYS A 8 -31.39 17.81 15.70
CA LYS A 8 -29.98 18.08 15.44
C LYS A 8 -29.12 17.58 16.60
N LEU A 9 -28.02 16.90 16.28
CA LEU A 9 -26.98 16.55 17.26
C LEU A 9 -25.79 17.51 17.12
N PRO A 10 -25.06 17.80 18.22
CA PRO A 10 -23.81 18.56 18.15
C PRO A 10 -22.79 17.80 17.28
N VAL A 11 -22.15 18.55 16.38
CA VAL A 11 -21.07 18.04 15.55
C VAL A 11 -19.86 18.95 15.74
N THR A 12 -18.72 18.37 16.11
CA THR A 12 -17.44 19.07 16.26
C THR A 12 -16.38 18.38 15.40
N GLY A 13 -15.37 19.10 14.94
CA GLY A 13 -14.35 18.54 14.05
C GLY A 13 -13.31 19.58 13.64
N THR A 14 -12.13 19.11 13.23
CA THR A 14 -11.00 19.91 12.75
C THR A 14 -10.91 19.80 11.23
N ASP A 15 -10.94 20.95 10.55
CA ASP A 15 -10.54 21.19 9.14
C ASP A 15 -10.77 20.05 8.11
N GLY A 16 -11.93 19.39 8.16
CA GLY A 16 -12.36 18.43 7.13
C GLY A 16 -11.71 17.04 7.19
N ALA A 17 -10.92 16.71 8.23
CA ALA A 17 -10.25 15.41 8.36
C ALA A 17 -10.90 14.48 9.42
N ASP A 18 -11.56 15.04 10.44
CA ASP A 18 -12.26 14.29 11.48
C ASP A 18 -13.60 14.95 11.84
N LEU A 19 -14.64 14.14 12.04
CA LEU A 19 -15.97 14.59 12.41
C LEU A 19 -16.47 13.78 13.61
N ARG A 20 -16.69 14.46 14.74
CA ARG A 20 -17.24 13.91 15.98
C ARG A 20 -18.71 14.31 16.12
N ILE A 21 -19.56 13.32 16.34
CA ILE A 21 -20.99 13.47 16.62
C ILE A 21 -21.21 13.15 18.11
N ASP A 22 -21.61 14.14 18.88
CA ASP A 22 -21.88 13.97 20.30
C ASP A 22 -23.17 13.15 20.51
N LEU A 23 -23.04 12.04 21.26
CA LEU A 23 -24.15 11.17 21.66
C LEU A 23 -24.41 11.22 23.18
N ALA A 24 -23.69 12.06 23.94
CA ALA A 24 -23.90 12.23 25.36
C ALA A 24 -25.36 12.63 25.63
N GLY A 25 -26.04 11.89 26.51
CA GLY A 25 -27.47 12.11 26.80
C GLY A 25 -28.45 11.63 25.71
N ALA A 26 -27.99 11.10 24.57
CA ALA A 26 -28.89 10.59 23.51
C ALA A 26 -29.50 9.21 23.81
N GLY A 27 -29.05 8.53 24.88
CA GLY A 27 -29.58 7.23 25.33
C GLY A 27 -29.37 6.08 24.32
N LEU A 28 -28.34 6.18 23.48
CA LEU A 28 -28.04 5.20 22.41
C LEU A 28 -27.05 4.10 22.84
N GLY A 29 -26.40 4.23 24.01
CA GLY A 29 -25.52 3.20 24.56
C GLY A 29 -26.22 1.85 24.72
N GLY A 30 -25.64 0.79 24.14
CA GLY A 30 -26.24 -0.54 24.13
C GLY A 30 -27.50 -0.69 23.25
N ALA A 31 -27.92 0.36 22.53
CA ALA A 31 -29.06 0.32 21.61
C ALA A 31 -28.65 -0.15 20.22
N TRP A 32 -29.61 -0.68 19.47
CA TRP A 32 -29.46 -0.92 18.05
C TRP A 32 -29.71 0.37 17.27
N VAL A 33 -28.80 0.70 16.39
CA VAL A 33 -28.79 1.96 15.64
C VAL A 33 -28.45 1.66 14.18
N SER A 34 -29.07 2.43 13.28
CA SER A 34 -28.57 2.61 11.92
C SER A 34 -28.01 4.01 11.78
N VAL A 35 -26.79 4.13 11.24
CA VAL A 35 -26.14 5.38 10.85
C VAL A 35 -26.08 5.38 9.32
N THR A 36 -26.42 6.48 8.66
CA THR A 36 -26.34 6.62 7.18
C THR A 36 -25.78 7.98 6.81
N TRP A 37 -24.96 8.08 5.78
CA TRP A 37 -24.38 9.34 5.30
C TRP A 37 -23.98 9.25 3.82
N HIS A 38 -23.76 10.41 3.20
CA HIS A 38 -23.10 10.53 1.90
C HIS A 38 -21.79 11.30 2.05
N ASP A 39 -20.70 10.82 1.44
CA ASP A 39 -19.42 11.50 1.35
C ASP A 39 -19.37 12.47 0.16
N ALA A 40 -19.57 13.75 0.46
CA ALA A 40 -19.47 14.84 -0.49
C ALA A 40 -18.07 15.47 -0.42
N GLY A 41 -17.19 15.12 -1.35
CA GLY A 41 -15.91 15.83 -1.53
C GLY A 41 -14.74 14.93 -1.88
N SER A 42 -14.72 13.69 -1.39
CA SER A 42 -13.62 12.76 -1.66
C SER A 42 -13.73 12.05 -3.02
N GLY A 43 -14.88 12.16 -3.69
CA GLY A 43 -15.18 11.40 -4.91
C GLY A 43 -15.25 9.88 -4.68
N GLY A 44 -15.67 9.45 -3.48
CA GLY A 44 -15.79 8.04 -3.09
C GLY A 44 -14.47 7.37 -2.67
N ILE A 45 -13.36 8.12 -2.68
CA ILE A 45 -12.00 7.62 -2.40
C ILE A 45 -11.70 7.64 -0.90
N ALA A 46 -12.19 8.63 -0.15
CA ALA A 46 -12.06 8.64 1.29
C ALA A 46 -13.09 7.67 1.88
N ARG A 47 -12.72 6.40 2.00
CA ARG A 47 -13.46 5.53 2.92
C ARG A 47 -13.47 6.25 4.29
N LEU A 48 -14.64 6.47 4.86
CA LEU A 48 -14.76 7.11 6.17
C LEU A 48 -14.87 6.00 7.21
N LEU A 49 -13.92 5.90 8.12
CA LEU A 49 -14.06 4.94 9.22
C LEU A 49 -15.07 5.50 10.22
N LEU A 50 -16.18 4.80 10.39
CA LEU A 50 -17.09 5.06 11.50
C LEU A 50 -16.54 4.37 12.75
N SER A 51 -16.44 5.08 13.87
CA SER A 51 -16.02 4.52 15.15
C SER A 51 -16.93 4.98 16.30
N ALA A 52 -17.18 4.11 17.26
CA ALA A 52 -17.80 4.46 18.53
C ALA A 52 -16.70 4.94 19.49
N VAL A 53 -16.91 6.05 20.17
CA VAL A 53 -16.00 6.57 21.21
C VAL A 53 -16.72 6.52 22.55
N SER A 54 -16.17 5.81 23.53
CA SER A 54 -16.69 5.78 24.90
C SER A 54 -16.27 6.99 25.74
N ASP A 55 -16.86 7.14 26.92
CA ASP A 55 -16.58 8.26 27.85
C ASP A 55 -15.11 8.32 28.30
N ASP A 56 -14.41 7.18 28.32
CA ASP A 56 -12.98 7.03 28.63
C ASP A 56 -12.06 7.25 27.41
N GLY A 57 -12.63 7.65 26.26
CA GLY A 57 -11.89 7.94 25.03
C GLY A 57 -11.50 6.71 24.20
N VAL A 58 -11.87 5.49 24.62
CA VAL A 58 -11.60 4.28 23.82
C VAL A 58 -12.45 4.31 22.55
N SER A 59 -11.80 4.09 21.40
CA SER A 59 -12.47 4.07 20.11
C SER A 59 -12.56 2.67 19.56
N ALA A 60 -13.76 2.22 19.23
CA ALA A 60 -14.02 0.92 18.61
C ALA A 60 -14.53 1.12 17.17
N PRO A 61 -13.87 0.56 16.15
CA PRO A 61 -14.31 0.69 14.77
C PRO A 61 -15.66 0.01 14.56
N LEU A 62 -16.54 0.69 13.82
CA LEU A 62 -17.86 0.23 13.43
C LEU A 62 -17.83 0.00 11.92
N ALA A 63 -17.59 -1.24 11.49
CA ALA A 63 -17.40 -1.57 10.08
C ALA A 63 -18.56 -1.10 9.19
N GLU A 64 -18.36 0.02 8.50
CA GLU A 64 -19.35 0.63 7.64
C GLU A 64 -19.64 -0.22 6.39
N GLU A 65 -20.85 -0.03 5.88
CA GLU A 65 -21.38 -0.65 4.69
C GLU A 65 -21.56 0.43 3.63
N PRO A 66 -20.66 0.55 2.65
CA PRO A 66 -20.94 1.36 1.47
C PRO A 66 -22.26 0.94 0.80
N LEU A 67 -23.08 1.85 0.31
CA LEU A 67 -24.33 1.54 -0.40
C LEU A 67 -24.18 1.69 -1.92
N GLY A 68 -23.00 2.15 -2.37
CA GLY A 68 -22.69 2.47 -3.76
C GLY A 68 -22.41 3.97 -3.93
N GLY A 69 -21.43 4.33 -4.77
CA GLY A 69 -21.04 5.73 -4.98
C GLY A 69 -20.53 6.39 -3.69
N ASP A 70 -21.11 7.55 -3.34
CA ASP A 70 -20.79 8.30 -2.13
C ASP A 70 -21.62 7.89 -0.89
N ALA A 71 -22.55 6.95 -1.00
CA ALA A 71 -23.46 6.59 0.09
C ALA A 71 -22.90 5.49 1.01
N PHE A 72 -23.11 5.62 2.32
CA PHE A 72 -22.67 4.68 3.34
C PHE A 72 -23.71 4.48 4.45
N ALA A 73 -23.66 3.31 5.08
CA ALA A 73 -24.49 2.98 6.22
C ALA A 73 -23.78 2.08 7.22
N TRP A 74 -24.16 2.12 8.48
CA TRP A 74 -23.81 1.11 9.47
C TRP A 74 -25.09 0.72 10.20
N THR A 75 -25.26 -0.57 10.52
CA THR A 75 -26.34 -1.00 11.41
C THR A 75 -25.83 -2.04 12.38
N GLY A 76 -25.82 -1.68 13.65
CA GLY A 76 -25.31 -2.54 14.71
C GLY A 76 -25.78 -2.11 16.08
N ARG A 77 -25.29 -2.84 17.09
CA ARG A 77 -25.51 -2.49 18.48
C ARG A 77 -24.33 -1.63 18.94
N LEU A 78 -24.59 -0.42 19.41
CA LEU A 78 -23.54 0.43 19.95
C LEU A 78 -23.03 -0.15 21.28
N PRO A 79 -21.73 0.02 21.60
CA PRO A 79 -21.19 -0.34 22.91
C PRO A 79 -21.98 0.32 24.05
N PRO A 80 -22.10 -0.32 25.22
CA PRO A 80 -22.47 0.37 26.45
C PRO A 80 -21.48 1.51 26.72
N GLY A 81 -21.94 2.68 27.19
CA GLY A 81 -21.06 3.82 27.50
C GLY A 81 -20.52 4.59 26.30
N VAL A 82 -21.11 4.45 25.10
CA VAL A 82 -20.74 5.27 23.95
C VAL A 82 -21.10 6.74 24.19
N ALA A 83 -20.11 7.62 24.10
CA ALA A 83 -20.22 9.06 24.28
C ALA A 83 -20.38 9.79 22.94
N ALA A 84 -19.77 9.26 21.88
CA ALA A 84 -19.80 9.87 20.55
C ALA A 84 -19.64 8.84 19.42
N LEU A 85 -20.02 9.25 18.22
CA LEU A 85 -19.56 8.63 16.98
C LEU A 85 -18.50 9.51 16.35
N ARG A 86 -17.47 8.89 15.79
CA ARG A 86 -16.42 9.57 15.03
C ARG A 86 -16.43 9.04 13.59
N LEU A 87 -16.41 9.95 12.62
CA LEU A 87 -16.18 9.66 11.20
C LEU A 87 -14.86 10.31 10.82
N THR A 88 -13.90 9.51 10.37
CA THR A 88 -12.57 10.02 10.02
C THR A 88 -12.23 9.59 8.59
N ALA A 89 -11.73 10.51 7.77
CA ALA A 89 -11.26 10.17 6.44
C ALA A 89 -10.08 9.21 6.48
N LEU A 90 -10.11 8.19 5.61
CA LEU A 90 -9.00 7.25 5.44
C LEU A 90 -7.92 7.76 4.47
N SER A 91 -8.09 8.91 3.82
CA SER A 91 -7.03 9.60 3.08
C SER A 91 -6.79 10.98 3.68
N ARG A 92 -5.53 11.33 3.96
CA ARG A 92 -5.15 12.61 4.57
C ARG A 92 -5.20 13.81 3.61
N THR A 93 -5.22 13.56 2.30
CA THR A 93 -4.97 14.62 1.31
C THR A 93 -6.21 15.42 0.93
N ASP A 94 -7.40 14.88 1.16
CA ASP A 94 -8.65 15.51 0.74
C ASP A 94 -9.58 15.70 1.94
N PRO A 95 -10.01 16.94 2.25
CA PRO A 95 -11.07 17.15 3.21
C PRO A 95 -12.35 16.47 2.72
N PHE A 96 -13.10 15.84 3.61
CA PHE A 96 -14.41 15.26 3.30
C PHE A 96 -15.53 16.15 3.86
N ALA A 97 -16.65 16.20 3.16
CA ALA A 97 -17.88 16.74 3.71
C ALA A 97 -18.96 15.66 3.74
N LEU A 98 -19.90 15.78 4.66
CA LEU A 98 -21.02 14.83 4.78
C LEU A 98 -22.34 15.47 4.36
N ARG A 99 -23.12 14.76 3.55
CA ARG A 99 -24.53 15.05 3.30
C ARG A 99 -25.41 13.95 3.92
N ASP A 100 -26.63 14.34 4.29
CA ASP A 100 -27.70 13.44 4.78
C ASP A 100 -27.30 12.50 5.93
N LEU A 101 -26.40 12.94 6.81
CA LEU A 101 -25.98 12.18 7.98
C LEU A 101 -27.17 12.00 8.95
N ALA A 102 -27.63 10.75 9.08
CA ALA A 102 -28.78 10.39 9.88
C ALA A 102 -28.50 9.19 10.79
N ILE A 103 -28.94 9.31 12.03
CA ILE A 103 -28.86 8.28 13.08
C ILE A 103 -30.28 7.88 13.45
N ARG A 104 -30.58 6.58 13.42
CA ARG A 104 -31.93 6.06 13.72
C ARG A 104 -31.86 4.89 14.68
N ARG A 105 -32.53 5.01 15.83
CA ARG A 105 -32.73 3.88 16.75
C ARG A 105 -33.60 2.82 16.08
N ARG A 106 -33.22 1.55 16.18
CA ARG A 106 -33.94 0.42 15.60
C ARG A 106 -34.64 -0.40 16.67
N GLY A 107 -35.95 -0.55 16.54
CA GLY A 107 -36.75 -1.49 17.32
C GLY A 107 -36.57 -2.93 16.85
N ARG A 108 -37.00 -3.89 17.67
CA ARG A 108 -36.84 -5.34 17.41
C ARG A 108 -37.41 -5.79 16.06
N LEU A 109 -38.59 -5.30 15.68
CA LEU A 109 -39.22 -5.61 14.39
C LEU A 109 -38.40 -5.10 13.20
N GLY A 110 -37.84 -3.89 13.31
CA GLY A 110 -36.99 -3.32 12.26
C GLY A 110 -35.67 -4.10 12.07
N ILE A 111 -35.12 -4.67 13.14
CA ILE A 111 -33.93 -5.52 13.09
C ILE A 111 -34.24 -6.83 12.38
N VAL A 112 -35.35 -7.48 12.73
CA VAL A 112 -35.78 -8.74 12.11
C VAL A 112 -36.14 -8.52 10.64
N ALA A 113 -36.81 -7.42 10.30
CA ALA A 113 -37.09 -7.06 8.91
C ALA A 113 -35.81 -6.86 8.10
N ARG A 114 -34.83 -6.11 8.63
CA ARG A 114 -33.51 -5.91 8.00
C ARG A 114 -32.75 -7.23 7.84
N ALA A 115 -32.73 -8.07 8.88
CA ALA A 115 -32.14 -9.40 8.82
C ALA A 115 -32.82 -10.25 7.74
N GLY A 116 -34.15 -10.20 7.65
CA GLY A 116 -34.96 -10.95 6.69
C GLY A 116 -34.69 -10.53 5.24
N THR A 117 -34.53 -9.23 4.98
CA THR A 117 -34.13 -8.73 3.66
C THR A 117 -32.70 -9.16 3.26
N ARG A 118 -31.84 -9.51 4.23
CA ARG A 118 -30.45 -9.91 3.98
C ARG A 118 -30.27 -11.40 3.83
N GLN A 119 -30.67 -12.13 4.87
CA GLN A 119 -30.55 -13.58 4.95
C GLN A 119 -31.90 -14.12 5.43
N PRO A 120 -32.85 -14.32 4.50
CA PRO A 120 -34.17 -14.84 4.82
C PRO A 120 -34.10 -16.16 5.60
N SER A 121 -33.15 -17.04 5.23
CA SER A 121 -32.94 -18.34 5.85
C SER A 121 -32.46 -18.25 7.30
N LEU A 122 -31.40 -17.49 7.58
CA LEU A 122 -30.90 -17.30 8.96
C LEU A 122 -31.91 -16.54 9.83
N THR A 123 -32.67 -15.61 9.23
CA THR A 123 -33.72 -14.88 9.94
C THR A 123 -34.90 -15.79 10.28
N ALA A 124 -35.32 -16.63 9.34
CA ALA A 124 -36.33 -17.65 9.61
C ALA A 124 -35.86 -18.60 10.71
N GLN A 125 -34.62 -19.11 10.64
CA GLN A 125 -34.03 -19.90 11.73
C GLN A 125 -34.04 -19.15 13.06
N ALA A 126 -33.69 -17.86 13.07
CA ALA A 126 -33.69 -17.06 14.28
C ALA A 126 -35.11 -16.89 14.88
N VAL A 127 -36.13 -16.73 14.04
CA VAL A 127 -37.53 -16.69 14.45
C VAL A 127 -37.96 -18.05 15.01
N THR A 128 -37.59 -19.16 14.36
CA THR A 128 -37.84 -20.52 14.85
C THR A 128 -37.19 -20.76 16.21
N TRP A 129 -35.89 -20.46 16.35
CA TRP A 129 -35.18 -20.56 17.63
C TRP A 129 -35.82 -19.69 18.71
N ARG A 130 -36.39 -18.54 18.33
CA ARG A 130 -37.08 -17.64 19.26
C ARG A 130 -38.40 -18.23 19.74
N LEU A 131 -39.18 -18.81 18.84
CA LEU A 131 -40.45 -19.49 19.14
C LEU A 131 -40.23 -20.71 20.03
N LEU A 132 -39.11 -21.42 19.86
CA LEU A 132 -38.66 -22.54 20.70
C LEU A 132 -38.03 -22.10 22.05
N GLY A 133 -38.11 -20.81 22.43
CA GLY A 133 -37.58 -20.31 23.70
C GLY A 133 -36.05 -20.17 23.76
N LEU A 134 -35.31 -20.51 22.70
CA LEU A 134 -33.84 -20.50 22.63
C LEU A 134 -33.30 -19.10 22.28
N LYS A 135 -33.50 -18.16 23.22
CA LYS A 135 -33.25 -16.72 23.05
C LYS A 135 -31.81 -16.37 22.65
N VAL A 136 -30.80 -17.10 23.15
CA VAL A 136 -29.38 -16.86 22.84
C VAL A 136 -29.05 -17.27 21.41
N ARG A 137 -29.52 -18.45 20.96
CA ARG A 137 -29.35 -18.92 19.57
C ARG A 137 -30.08 -18.04 18.58
N ALA A 138 -31.31 -17.63 18.90
CA ALA A 138 -32.07 -16.67 18.10
C ALA A 138 -31.31 -15.34 17.93
N ARG A 139 -30.72 -14.81 19.02
CA ARG A 139 -29.88 -13.60 18.96
C ARG A 139 -28.62 -13.81 18.13
N GLY A 140 -27.94 -14.95 18.29
CA GLY A 140 -26.77 -15.30 17.48
C GLY A 140 -27.08 -15.41 15.99
N MET A 141 -28.24 -15.96 15.63
CA MET A 141 -28.68 -16.06 14.23
C MET A 141 -29.11 -14.72 13.63
N ILE A 142 -29.82 -13.87 14.39
CA ILE A 142 -30.07 -12.47 13.95
C ILE A 142 -28.74 -11.72 13.78
N ALA A 143 -27.79 -11.85 14.71
CA ALA A 143 -26.49 -11.23 14.60
C ALA A 143 -25.73 -11.71 13.35
N ARG A 144 -25.76 -13.02 13.04
CA ARG A 144 -25.18 -13.59 11.81
C ARG A 144 -25.91 -13.18 10.53
N ALA A 145 -27.24 -13.06 10.56
CA ALA A 145 -28.04 -12.58 9.43
C ALA A 145 -27.79 -11.09 9.13
N LEU A 146 -27.46 -10.31 10.17
CA LEU A 146 -27.08 -8.91 10.06
C LEU A 146 -25.59 -8.72 9.78
N ALA A 147 -24.75 -9.69 10.16
CA ALA A 147 -23.33 -9.69 9.87
C ALA A 147 -23.10 -9.61 8.36
N HIS A 148 -22.07 -8.86 7.98
CA HIS A 148 -21.78 -8.52 6.61
C HIS A 148 -21.51 -9.82 5.80
N ARG A 149 -22.41 -10.19 4.89
CA ARG A 149 -21.97 -10.84 3.66
C ARG A 149 -21.51 -9.72 2.76
N ALA A 150 -20.21 -9.48 2.71
CA ALA A 150 -19.67 -8.87 1.52
C ALA A 150 -20.04 -9.84 0.38
N GLU A 151 -20.78 -9.37 -0.62
CA GLU A 151 -20.47 -9.88 -1.95
C GLU A 151 -18.97 -9.64 -2.11
N THR A 152 -18.20 -10.73 -2.08
CA THR A 152 -16.75 -10.66 -2.11
C THR A 152 -16.30 -10.76 -3.56
N GLY A 153 -15.17 -10.13 -3.84
CA GLY A 153 -14.54 -10.18 -5.16
C GLY A 153 -14.87 -8.99 -6.04
N TYR A 154 -14.25 -9.00 -7.20
CA TYR A 154 -14.04 -7.78 -7.97
C TYR A 154 -15.31 -7.25 -8.64
N ALA A 155 -16.21 -8.12 -9.10
CA ALA A 155 -17.49 -7.69 -9.70
C ALA A 155 -18.35 -6.88 -8.72
N ALA A 156 -18.38 -7.29 -7.44
CA ALA A 156 -19.08 -6.56 -6.39
C ALA A 156 -18.42 -5.22 -6.09
N TRP A 157 -17.08 -5.18 -6.09
CA TRP A 157 -16.33 -3.93 -5.96
C TRP A 157 -16.64 -2.96 -7.11
N ILE A 158 -16.63 -3.43 -8.36
CA ILE A 158 -16.97 -2.60 -9.54
C ILE A 158 -18.38 -2.02 -9.39
N ALA A 159 -19.37 -2.87 -9.09
CA ALA A 159 -20.76 -2.45 -8.99
C ALA A 159 -20.99 -1.37 -7.93
N ARG A 160 -20.15 -1.34 -6.90
CA ARG A 160 -20.30 -0.46 -5.73
C ARG A 160 -19.44 0.80 -5.81
N PHE A 161 -18.21 0.70 -6.30
CA PHE A 161 -17.23 1.77 -6.18
C PHE A 161 -16.80 2.37 -7.51
N ASP A 162 -16.87 1.61 -8.61
CA ASP A 162 -16.25 2.01 -9.87
C ASP A 162 -17.27 2.35 -10.96
N ARG A 163 -18.49 1.78 -10.89
CA ARG A 163 -19.56 2.10 -11.82
C ARG A 163 -20.16 3.47 -11.52
N LEU A 164 -19.88 4.44 -12.37
CA LEU A 164 -20.49 5.77 -12.27
C LEU A 164 -22.02 5.70 -12.45
N THR A 165 -22.72 6.41 -11.59
CA THR A 165 -24.15 6.70 -11.65
C THR A 165 -24.43 7.92 -12.52
N ALA A 166 -25.69 8.16 -12.90
CA ALA A 166 -26.07 9.36 -13.63
C ALA A 166 -25.78 10.65 -12.82
N ALA A 167 -26.01 10.61 -11.50
CA ALA A 167 -25.73 11.72 -10.60
C ALA A 167 -24.23 12.06 -10.56
N GLU A 168 -23.36 11.06 -10.48
CA GLU A 168 -21.90 11.26 -10.51
C GLU A 168 -21.43 11.85 -11.84
N ARG A 169 -21.94 11.35 -12.97
CA ARG A 169 -21.63 11.94 -14.30
C ARG A 169 -22.04 13.40 -14.37
N SER A 170 -23.23 13.75 -13.88
CA SER A 170 -23.69 15.14 -13.83
C SER A 170 -22.83 16.01 -12.91
N ARG A 171 -22.39 15.48 -11.76
CA ARG A 171 -21.49 16.17 -10.83
C ARG A 171 -20.15 16.48 -11.47
N ILE A 172 -19.54 15.50 -12.14
CA ILE A 172 -18.28 15.65 -12.87
C ILE A 172 -18.41 16.75 -13.94
N ARG A 173 -19.49 16.73 -14.74
CA ARG A 173 -19.73 17.76 -15.76
C ARG A 173 -19.90 19.15 -15.17
N ALA A 174 -20.64 19.27 -14.05
CA ALA A 174 -20.81 20.54 -13.36
C ALA A 174 -19.50 21.07 -12.78
N GLU A 175 -18.66 20.19 -12.24
CA GLU A 175 -17.33 20.53 -11.74
C GLU A 175 -16.44 21.06 -12.87
N ILE A 176 -16.35 20.33 -13.99
CA ILE A 176 -15.57 20.75 -15.17
C ILE A 176 -16.06 22.10 -15.71
N ALA A 177 -17.38 22.33 -15.75
CA ALA A 177 -17.94 23.59 -16.24
C ALA A 177 -17.52 24.82 -15.40
N GLY A 178 -17.11 24.60 -14.14
CA GLY A 178 -16.58 25.64 -13.26
C GLY A 178 -15.06 25.81 -13.34
N TRP A 179 -14.34 25.06 -14.18
CA TRP A 179 -12.89 25.15 -14.27
C TRP A 179 -12.45 26.28 -15.20
N GLU A 180 -11.64 27.18 -14.67
CA GLU A 180 -10.83 28.10 -15.48
C GLU A 180 -9.64 27.34 -16.08
N ALA A 181 -9.41 27.52 -17.39
CA ALA A 181 -8.30 26.92 -18.13
C ALA A 181 -8.11 25.40 -17.89
N PRO A 182 -9.07 24.53 -18.28
CA PRO A 182 -8.94 23.09 -18.12
C PRO A 182 -7.66 22.57 -18.83
N PRO A 183 -6.76 21.84 -18.14
CA PRO A 183 -5.50 21.40 -18.73
C PRO A 183 -5.72 20.44 -19.91
N LEU A 184 -5.11 20.73 -21.06
CA LEU A 184 -5.16 19.85 -22.22
C LEU A 184 -4.31 18.59 -21.96
N ILE A 185 -4.92 17.41 -22.09
CA ILE A 185 -4.25 16.11 -21.99
C ILE A 185 -4.15 15.49 -23.40
N SER A 186 -2.93 15.19 -23.84
CA SER A 186 -2.67 14.49 -25.10
C SER A 186 -2.62 12.98 -24.85
N VAL A 187 -3.51 12.20 -25.45
CA VAL A 187 -3.46 10.74 -25.40
C VAL A 187 -2.61 10.22 -26.55
N LEU A 188 -1.51 9.55 -26.25
CA LEU A 188 -0.59 8.98 -27.22
C LEU A 188 -0.99 7.54 -27.53
N MET A 189 -1.26 7.25 -28.80
CA MET A 189 -1.71 5.93 -29.26
C MET A 189 -0.87 5.45 -30.46
N PRO A 190 0.15 4.62 -30.25
CA PRO A 190 0.82 3.90 -31.33
C PRO A 190 -0.10 2.79 -31.88
N VAL A 191 -0.16 2.61 -33.20
CA VAL A 191 -1.05 1.63 -33.83
C VAL A 191 -0.28 0.78 -34.85
N HIS A 192 -0.29 -0.55 -34.71
CA HIS A 192 0.18 -1.48 -35.73
C HIS A 192 -0.73 -2.71 -35.84
N ASP A 193 -1.55 -2.79 -36.89
CA ASP A 193 -2.40 -3.95 -37.23
C ASP A 193 -3.25 -4.57 -36.09
N PRO A 194 -3.94 -3.79 -35.23
CA PRO A 194 -4.91 -4.36 -34.30
C PRO A 194 -6.15 -4.90 -35.02
N ASP A 195 -7.00 -5.68 -34.35
CA ASP A 195 -8.35 -5.93 -34.85
C ASP A 195 -9.10 -4.59 -34.99
N PRO A 196 -9.72 -4.26 -36.14
CA PRO A 196 -10.43 -2.99 -36.32
C PRO A 196 -11.51 -2.71 -35.25
N ARG A 197 -12.17 -3.73 -34.70
CA ARG A 197 -13.16 -3.58 -33.63
C ARG A 197 -12.53 -3.18 -32.31
N VAL A 198 -11.32 -3.68 -32.05
CA VAL A 198 -10.55 -3.40 -30.85
C VAL A 198 -10.02 -1.97 -30.90
N LEU A 199 -9.44 -1.55 -32.03
CA LEU A 199 -9.03 -0.16 -32.25
C LEU A 199 -10.19 0.83 -32.17
N GLU A 200 -11.33 0.51 -32.79
CA GLU A 200 -12.54 1.33 -32.68
C GLU A 200 -12.97 1.49 -31.21
N ALA A 201 -12.92 0.42 -30.42
CA ALA A 201 -13.27 0.48 -29.00
C ALA A 201 -12.29 1.37 -28.21
N ALA A 202 -10.99 1.28 -28.47
CA ALA A 202 -9.96 2.13 -27.86
C ALA A 202 -10.21 3.62 -28.18
N ILE A 203 -10.39 3.98 -29.46
CA ILE A 203 -10.69 5.35 -29.90
C ILE A 203 -11.99 5.84 -29.27
N ARG A 204 -13.04 5.01 -29.23
CA ARG A 204 -14.32 5.37 -28.58
C ARG A 204 -14.20 5.61 -27.09
N SER A 205 -13.32 4.89 -26.39
CA SER A 205 -13.09 5.11 -24.95
C SER A 205 -12.52 6.50 -24.66
N VAL A 206 -11.72 7.05 -25.58
CA VAL A 206 -11.21 8.43 -25.51
C VAL A 206 -12.29 9.44 -25.93
N ARG A 207 -13.01 9.19 -27.04
CA ARG A 207 -14.14 10.06 -27.46
C ARG A 207 -15.23 10.16 -26.39
N GLY A 208 -15.44 9.09 -25.62
CA GLY A 208 -16.45 8.98 -24.57
C GLY A 208 -16.07 9.61 -23.23
N GLN A 209 -14.88 10.23 -23.10
CA GLN A 209 -14.46 10.86 -21.85
C GLN A 209 -15.43 11.97 -21.42
N LEU A 210 -15.73 12.01 -20.12
CA LEU A 210 -16.51 13.10 -19.52
C LEU A 210 -15.75 14.43 -19.57
N TYR A 211 -14.41 14.36 -19.51
CA TYR A 211 -13.52 15.50 -19.65
C TYR A 211 -13.41 15.93 -21.12
N PRO A 212 -13.58 17.22 -21.48
CA PRO A 212 -13.60 17.64 -22.88
C PRO A 212 -12.24 18.10 -23.43
N ALA A 213 -11.32 18.56 -22.58
CA ALA A 213 -10.03 19.14 -22.99
C ALA A 213 -8.97 18.04 -23.18
N TRP A 214 -9.15 17.24 -24.22
CA TRP A 214 -8.19 16.23 -24.65
C TRP A 214 -7.94 16.33 -26.15
N GLU A 215 -6.84 15.73 -26.57
CA GLU A 215 -6.58 15.37 -27.95
C GLU A 215 -6.05 13.94 -28.00
N LEU A 216 -6.32 13.24 -29.10
CA LEU A 216 -5.85 11.87 -29.32
C LEU A 216 -4.86 11.88 -30.46
N CYS A 217 -3.59 11.64 -30.14
CA CYS A 217 -2.47 11.62 -31.05
C CYS A 217 -2.21 10.17 -31.49
N ILE A 218 -2.62 9.82 -32.70
CA ILE A 218 -2.49 8.47 -33.26
C ILE A 218 -1.32 8.42 -34.23
N ALA A 219 -0.39 7.49 -34.01
CA ALA A 219 0.66 7.17 -34.97
C ALA A 219 0.42 5.76 -35.54
N ASP A 220 -0.07 5.70 -36.79
CA ASP A 220 -0.15 4.45 -37.56
C ASP A 220 1.26 4.03 -37.99
N ASP A 221 1.79 3.00 -37.36
CA ASP A 221 3.12 2.43 -37.56
C ASP A 221 3.16 1.50 -38.77
N ALA A 222 2.75 2.02 -39.92
CA ALA A 222 2.66 1.30 -41.19
C ALA A 222 1.80 0.02 -41.12
N SER A 223 0.58 0.12 -40.57
CA SER A 223 -0.38 -0.99 -40.59
C SER A 223 -0.59 -1.52 -42.00
N THR A 224 -0.52 -2.84 -42.14
CA THR A 224 -0.66 -3.59 -43.39
C THR A 224 -2.12 -3.83 -43.75
N ASP A 225 -3.02 -3.91 -42.77
CA ASP A 225 -4.46 -4.01 -43.01
C ASP A 225 -5.02 -2.65 -43.44
N PRO A 226 -5.51 -2.49 -44.69
CA PRO A 226 -6.01 -1.21 -45.20
C PRO A 226 -7.27 -0.71 -44.45
N ARG A 227 -7.93 -1.54 -43.65
CA ARG A 227 -9.05 -1.13 -42.80
C ARG A 227 -8.60 -0.22 -41.66
N ILE A 228 -7.37 -0.36 -41.17
CA ILE A 228 -6.83 0.41 -40.04
C ILE A 228 -6.62 1.89 -40.38
N PRO A 229 -5.86 2.28 -41.42
CA PRO A 229 -5.73 3.69 -41.78
C PRO A 229 -7.07 4.31 -42.22
N ARG A 230 -7.97 3.54 -42.85
CA ARG A 230 -9.33 4.01 -43.18
C ARG A 230 -10.16 4.30 -41.93
N LEU A 231 -10.08 3.43 -40.93
CA LEU A 231 -10.76 3.60 -39.65
C LEU A 231 -10.25 4.84 -38.90
N ILE A 232 -8.93 5.01 -38.82
CA ILE A 232 -8.28 6.18 -38.21
C ILE A 232 -8.70 7.47 -38.93
N ALA A 233 -8.65 7.49 -40.27
CA ALA A 233 -9.03 8.65 -41.07
C ALA A 233 -10.51 9.04 -40.88
N ARG A 234 -11.41 8.05 -40.80
CA ARG A 234 -12.83 8.30 -40.51
C ARG A 234 -13.00 9.00 -39.16
N HIS A 235 -12.36 8.49 -38.11
CA HIS A 235 -12.45 9.09 -36.79
C HIS A 235 -11.87 10.50 -36.74
N ALA A 236 -10.72 10.74 -37.38
CA ALA A 236 -10.13 12.06 -37.47
C ALA A 236 -11.02 13.08 -38.23
N ALA A 237 -11.79 12.63 -39.23
CA ALA A 237 -12.73 13.49 -39.93
C ALA A 237 -13.98 13.85 -39.08
N GLU A 238 -14.42 12.94 -38.21
CA GLU A 238 -15.59 13.13 -37.33
C GLU A 238 -15.27 13.89 -36.03
N GLU A 239 -14.01 13.88 -35.60
CA GLU A 239 -13.59 14.41 -34.32
C GLU A 239 -12.27 15.19 -34.47
N PRO A 240 -12.31 16.54 -34.50
CA PRO A 240 -11.15 17.38 -34.79
C PRO A 240 -10.05 17.32 -33.70
N ARG A 241 -10.37 16.78 -32.52
CA ARG A 241 -9.38 16.52 -31.45
C ARG A 241 -8.51 15.29 -31.74
N ILE A 242 -8.82 14.49 -32.77
CA ILE A 242 -7.99 13.35 -33.17
C ILE A 242 -6.98 13.82 -34.21
N ARG A 243 -5.70 13.76 -33.83
CA ARG A 243 -4.55 14.09 -34.68
C ARG A 243 -3.87 12.80 -35.10
N THR A 244 -3.49 12.69 -36.36
CA THR A 244 -2.98 11.42 -36.90
C THR A 244 -1.73 11.64 -37.73
N VAL A 245 -0.82 10.67 -37.67
CA VAL A 245 0.34 10.56 -38.55
C VAL A 245 0.47 9.10 -38.97
N ARG A 246 0.89 8.87 -40.22
CA ARG A 246 1.18 7.53 -40.72
C ARG A 246 2.65 7.43 -41.06
N ARG A 247 3.33 6.46 -40.46
CA ARG A 247 4.75 6.19 -40.71
C ARG A 247 4.90 5.44 -42.05
N PRO A 248 5.99 5.70 -42.79
CA PRO A 248 6.24 5.03 -44.06
C PRO A 248 6.66 3.56 -43.89
N GLU A 249 7.21 3.21 -42.73
CA GLU A 249 7.73 1.88 -42.39
C GLU A 249 7.46 1.56 -40.91
N ASN A 250 7.35 0.27 -40.58
CA ASN A 250 7.18 -0.20 -39.21
C ASN A 250 8.49 0.03 -38.43
N GLY A 251 8.41 0.79 -37.35
CA GLY A 251 9.55 1.14 -36.48
C GLY A 251 9.33 0.78 -35.03
N HIS A 252 8.33 -0.07 -34.78
CA HIS A 252 7.91 -0.57 -33.48
C HIS A 252 7.43 0.51 -32.52
N ILE A 253 6.99 0.03 -31.35
CA ILE A 253 6.28 0.82 -30.33
C ILE A 253 7.01 2.11 -29.95
N ALA A 254 8.33 2.10 -29.78
CA ALA A 254 9.08 3.28 -29.34
C ALA A 254 9.03 4.42 -30.37
N ARG A 255 9.25 4.12 -31.66
CA ARG A 255 9.21 5.15 -32.72
C ARG A 255 7.78 5.62 -32.97
N ALA A 256 6.82 4.70 -33.00
CA ALA A 256 5.41 5.03 -33.17
C ALA A 256 4.92 5.98 -32.07
N THR A 257 5.19 5.67 -30.80
CA THR A 257 4.78 6.53 -29.68
C THR A 257 5.50 7.88 -29.69
N ASN A 258 6.76 7.94 -30.13
CA ASN A 258 7.47 9.22 -30.29
C ASN A 258 6.90 10.10 -31.41
N GLU A 259 6.43 9.51 -32.51
CA GLU A 259 5.69 10.25 -33.56
C GLU A 259 4.36 10.77 -33.01
N ALA A 260 3.66 9.97 -32.19
CA ALA A 260 2.44 10.40 -31.51
C ALA A 260 2.73 11.58 -30.55
N LEU A 261 3.84 11.53 -29.80
CA LEU A 261 4.31 12.62 -28.95
C LEU A 261 4.64 13.90 -29.74
N GLY A 262 5.09 13.77 -30.99
CA GLY A 262 5.31 14.88 -31.91
C GLY A 262 4.04 15.68 -32.20
N LEU A 263 2.88 15.02 -32.20
CA LEU A 263 1.56 15.64 -32.41
C LEU A 263 1.00 16.31 -31.14
N ALA A 264 1.53 16.01 -29.96
CA ALA A 264 0.99 16.43 -28.68
C ALA A 264 1.14 17.94 -28.42
N GLY A 265 0.05 18.67 -28.28
CA GLY A 265 -0.04 20.06 -27.81
C GLY A 265 -0.38 20.19 -26.32
N GLY A 266 -0.79 19.13 -25.64
CA GLY A 266 -1.15 19.13 -24.23
C GLY A 266 0.06 19.25 -23.30
N ALA A 267 -0.15 19.84 -22.12
CA ALA A 267 0.89 19.94 -21.08
C ALA A 267 1.26 18.57 -20.47
N TYR A 268 0.34 17.60 -20.60
CA TYR A 268 0.49 16.23 -20.13
C TYR A 268 0.18 15.24 -21.25
N ALA A 269 0.99 14.19 -21.33
CA ALA A 269 0.87 13.09 -22.27
C ALA A 269 0.47 11.81 -21.53
N ALA A 270 -0.68 11.24 -21.88
CA ALA A 270 -1.20 9.98 -21.35
C ALA A 270 -0.94 8.85 -22.36
N PHE A 271 -0.41 7.70 -21.90
CA PHE A 271 -0.17 6.55 -22.76
C PHE A 271 -1.41 5.67 -22.85
N LEU A 272 -1.78 5.24 -24.06
CA LEU A 272 -2.88 4.30 -24.30
C LEU A 272 -2.53 3.36 -25.45
N ASP A 273 -2.51 2.06 -25.17
CA ASP A 273 -2.35 1.05 -26.20
C ASP A 273 -3.60 0.95 -27.08
N HIS A 274 -3.38 0.66 -28.37
CA HIS A 274 -4.43 0.62 -29.39
C HIS A 274 -5.52 -0.44 -29.17
N ASP A 275 -5.34 -1.33 -28.21
CA ASP A 275 -6.26 -2.40 -27.86
C ASP A 275 -6.91 -2.26 -26.48
N ASP A 276 -6.52 -1.25 -25.71
CA ASP A 276 -6.97 -1.05 -24.35
C ASP A 276 -8.08 0.01 -24.24
N LEU A 277 -8.65 0.15 -23.05
CA LEU A 277 -9.74 1.09 -22.79
C LEU A 277 -9.43 1.98 -21.59
N LEU A 278 -9.81 3.24 -21.69
CA LEU A 278 -9.90 4.14 -20.54
C LEU A 278 -11.29 4.06 -19.91
N SER A 279 -11.36 4.21 -18.58
CA SER A 279 -12.63 4.48 -17.90
C SER A 279 -13.18 5.85 -18.32
N GLU A 280 -14.50 6.04 -18.32
CA GLU A 280 -15.13 7.27 -18.87
C GLU A 280 -14.76 8.56 -18.10
N ASN A 281 -14.23 8.45 -16.89
CA ASN A 281 -13.73 9.56 -16.06
C ASN A 281 -12.19 9.65 -15.99
N ALA A 282 -11.44 8.79 -16.68
CA ALA A 282 -9.98 8.72 -16.56
C ALA A 282 -9.30 10.09 -16.72
N LEU A 283 -9.59 10.79 -17.81
CA LEU A 283 -8.97 12.10 -18.09
C LEU A 283 -9.46 13.21 -17.15
N PHE A 284 -10.68 13.08 -16.60
CA PHE A 284 -11.17 14.00 -15.57
C PHE A 284 -10.36 13.87 -14.28
N GLU A 285 -10.10 12.65 -13.80
CA GLU A 285 -9.33 12.43 -12.58
C GLU A 285 -7.88 12.91 -12.74
N VAL A 286 -7.28 12.68 -13.90
CA VAL A 286 -5.94 13.19 -14.24
C VAL A 286 -5.95 14.73 -14.25
N ALA A 287 -6.90 15.36 -14.95
CA ALA A 287 -7.00 16.81 -15.01
C ALA A 287 -7.26 17.42 -13.63
N ARG A 288 -8.06 16.77 -12.79
CA ARG A 288 -8.30 17.19 -11.40
C ARG A 288 -7.01 17.15 -10.57
N ALA A 289 -6.20 16.10 -10.73
CA ALA A 289 -4.89 15.99 -10.06
C ALA A 289 -3.92 17.08 -10.53
N VAL A 290 -3.84 17.35 -11.83
CA VAL A 290 -3.02 18.43 -12.40
C VAL A 290 -3.46 19.81 -11.91
N ARG A 291 -4.78 20.05 -11.80
CA ARG A 291 -5.28 21.33 -11.27
C ARG A 291 -4.98 21.51 -9.78
N ALA A 292 -4.99 20.43 -9.02
CA ALA A 292 -4.60 20.46 -7.61
C ALA A 292 -3.10 20.70 -7.43
N ASP A 293 -2.27 20.18 -8.35
CA ASP A 293 -0.83 20.34 -8.34
C ASP A 293 -0.26 20.38 -9.78
N PRO A 294 -0.03 21.59 -10.34
CA PRO A 294 0.49 21.75 -11.70
C PRO A 294 1.97 21.35 -11.86
N GLU A 295 2.70 21.09 -10.78
CA GLU A 295 4.12 20.72 -10.83
C GLU A 295 4.36 19.21 -10.95
N LEU A 296 3.27 18.41 -10.89
CA LEU A 296 3.32 16.97 -11.10
C LEU A 296 4.04 16.63 -12.41
N ALA A 297 5.02 15.75 -12.31
CA ALA A 297 5.79 15.26 -13.45
C ALA A 297 5.30 13.90 -13.95
N LEU A 298 4.78 13.07 -13.03
CA LEU A 298 4.28 11.73 -13.28
C LEU A 298 2.98 11.52 -12.51
N ILE A 299 1.95 11.04 -13.20
CA ILE A 299 0.68 10.62 -12.62
C ILE A 299 0.42 9.19 -13.07
N TYR A 300 -0.05 8.34 -12.18
CA TYR A 300 -0.48 7.00 -12.55
C TYR A 300 -1.72 6.53 -11.80
N SER A 301 -2.45 5.59 -12.39
CA SER A 301 -3.68 5.03 -11.80
C SER A 301 -3.54 3.54 -11.46
N ASP A 302 -4.54 3.01 -10.77
CA ASP A 302 -4.77 1.56 -10.74
C ASP A 302 -5.28 1.08 -12.12
N GLU A 303 -5.15 -0.21 -12.35
CA GLU A 303 -5.56 -0.88 -13.59
C GLU A 303 -6.22 -2.22 -13.30
N ASP A 304 -6.93 -2.75 -14.29
CA ASP A 304 -7.39 -4.13 -14.30
C ASP A 304 -7.33 -4.71 -15.71
N LYS A 305 -7.78 -5.95 -15.85
CA LYS A 305 -7.91 -6.60 -17.15
C LYS A 305 -9.36 -6.68 -17.60
N VAL A 306 -9.59 -6.61 -18.91
CA VAL A 306 -10.88 -6.80 -19.55
C VAL A 306 -10.83 -7.94 -20.56
N ASP A 307 -11.75 -8.89 -20.46
CA ASP A 307 -11.85 -10.02 -21.40
C ASP A 307 -12.57 -9.64 -22.71
N ARG A 308 -12.60 -10.56 -23.68
CA ARG A 308 -13.31 -10.38 -24.96
C ARG A 308 -14.81 -10.07 -24.83
N ARG A 309 -15.43 -10.36 -23.68
CA ARG A 309 -16.85 -10.08 -23.40
C ARG A 309 -17.05 -8.75 -22.68
N GLY A 310 -15.98 -7.98 -22.45
CA GLY A 310 -16.02 -6.73 -21.69
C GLY A 310 -16.08 -6.92 -20.18
N ARG A 311 -15.87 -8.15 -19.67
CA ARG A 311 -15.88 -8.41 -18.23
C ARG A 311 -14.49 -8.14 -17.66
N ARG A 312 -14.48 -7.36 -16.58
CA ARG A 312 -13.27 -6.92 -15.88
C ARG A 312 -12.84 -7.90 -14.79
N PHE A 313 -11.54 -8.13 -14.63
CA PHE A 313 -10.92 -9.09 -13.70
C PHE A 313 -9.47 -8.71 -13.36
N GLU A 314 -8.87 -9.38 -12.36
CA GLU A 314 -7.47 -9.18 -11.92
C GLU A 314 -7.07 -7.71 -11.71
N PRO A 315 -7.68 -6.99 -10.74
CA PRO A 315 -7.28 -5.62 -10.43
C PRO A 315 -5.87 -5.57 -9.83
N HIS A 316 -5.08 -4.61 -10.31
CA HIS A 316 -3.85 -4.18 -9.68
C HIS A 316 -4.09 -2.87 -8.94
N PHE A 317 -4.36 -3.00 -7.64
CA PHE A 317 -4.45 -1.90 -6.68
C PHE A 317 -3.04 -1.54 -6.22
N LYS A 318 -2.44 -0.56 -6.89
CA LYS A 318 -1.03 -0.19 -6.73
C LYS A 318 -0.82 0.60 -5.44
N SER A 319 0.40 0.55 -4.91
CA SER A 319 0.81 1.50 -3.88
C SER A 319 1.00 2.90 -4.46
N GLY A 320 1.14 3.89 -3.58
CA GLY A 320 1.82 5.14 -3.89
C GLY A 320 3.25 4.92 -4.39
N TYR A 321 3.95 6.03 -4.67
CA TYR A 321 5.24 5.96 -5.34
C TYR A 321 6.28 5.22 -4.48
N ASP A 322 6.82 4.14 -5.01
CA ASP A 322 7.75 3.20 -4.39
C ASP A 322 8.94 3.04 -5.34
N ARG A 323 10.01 3.77 -5.05
CA ARG A 323 11.19 3.84 -5.93
C ARG A 323 11.93 2.50 -5.96
N GLU A 324 12.02 1.81 -4.83
CA GLU A 324 12.65 0.48 -4.74
C GLU A 324 11.89 -0.55 -5.58
N LEU A 325 10.56 -0.57 -5.49
CA LEU A 325 9.74 -1.48 -6.28
C LEU A 325 9.83 -1.13 -7.78
N LEU A 326 9.89 0.16 -8.13
CA LEU A 326 10.06 0.57 -9.53
C LEU A 326 11.39 0.08 -10.11
N TRP A 327 12.48 -0.01 -9.34
CA TRP A 327 13.73 -0.58 -9.85
C TRP A 327 13.62 -2.06 -10.19
N THR A 328 12.80 -2.80 -9.44
CA THR A 328 12.66 -4.25 -9.60
C THR A 328 11.59 -4.63 -10.64
N GLN A 329 10.48 -3.88 -10.72
CA GLN A 329 9.39 -4.10 -11.66
C GLN A 329 8.67 -2.80 -12.08
N ASN A 330 8.12 -2.76 -13.30
CA ASN A 330 7.25 -1.67 -13.73
C ASN A 330 5.83 -1.83 -13.14
N TYR A 331 5.66 -1.52 -11.86
CA TYR A 331 4.33 -1.58 -11.22
C TYR A 331 3.45 -0.37 -11.55
N VAL A 332 4.05 0.75 -11.99
CA VAL A 332 3.35 1.99 -12.38
C VAL A 332 2.49 1.74 -13.62
N ASN A 333 3.08 1.16 -14.67
CA ASN A 333 2.43 0.67 -15.88
C ASN A 333 1.30 1.59 -16.40
N HIS A 334 0.03 1.19 -16.37
CA HIS A 334 -1.09 1.95 -16.93
C HIS A 334 -2.09 2.43 -15.86
N LEU A 335 -2.84 3.52 -16.03
CA LEU A 335 -2.62 4.61 -16.97
C LEU A 335 -1.41 5.42 -16.49
N CYS A 336 -0.38 5.56 -17.32
CA CYS A 336 0.75 6.47 -17.05
C CYS A 336 0.52 7.80 -17.78
N VAL A 337 0.70 8.91 -17.06
CA VAL A 337 0.61 10.26 -17.60
C VAL A 337 1.84 11.06 -17.17
N VAL A 338 2.55 11.61 -18.14
CA VAL A 338 3.83 12.32 -17.93
C VAL A 338 3.71 13.74 -18.42
N ARG A 339 4.34 14.70 -17.74
CA ARG A 339 4.44 16.07 -18.23
C ARG A 339 5.15 16.09 -19.59
N THR A 340 4.50 16.63 -20.62
CA THR A 340 4.94 16.50 -22.02
C THR A 340 6.34 17.09 -22.25
N ASP A 341 6.66 18.18 -21.55
CA ASP A 341 7.99 18.82 -21.63
C ASP A 341 9.10 17.94 -21.03
N ALA A 342 8.81 17.21 -19.94
CA ALA A 342 9.73 16.27 -19.33
C ALA A 342 9.97 15.08 -20.26
N LEU A 343 8.91 14.55 -20.87
CA LEU A 343 9.01 13.48 -21.85
C LEU A 343 9.85 13.89 -23.07
N ARG A 344 9.67 15.12 -23.58
CA ARG A 344 10.47 15.69 -24.67
C ARG A 344 11.94 15.89 -24.28
N ARG A 345 12.23 16.41 -23.09
CA ARG A 345 13.61 16.57 -22.59
C ARG A 345 14.33 15.23 -22.48
N LEU A 346 13.60 14.16 -22.14
CA LEU A 346 14.14 12.79 -22.09
C LEU A 346 14.32 12.14 -23.47
N GLY A 347 13.84 12.79 -24.55
CA GLY A 347 13.86 12.22 -25.91
C GLY A 347 12.80 11.13 -26.13
N GLY A 348 11.79 11.03 -25.27
CA GLY A 348 10.73 10.02 -25.38
C GLY A 348 11.17 8.60 -25.06
N LEU A 349 10.58 7.63 -25.78
CA LEU A 349 10.89 6.21 -25.68
C LEU A 349 12.12 5.87 -26.54
N ARG A 350 12.99 4.99 -26.04
CA ARG A 350 14.22 4.60 -26.74
C ARG A 350 14.00 3.35 -27.60
N PRO A 351 14.30 3.39 -28.91
CA PRO A 351 14.38 2.18 -29.71
C PRO A 351 15.39 1.18 -29.13
N GLY A 352 15.12 -0.11 -29.27
CA GLY A 352 15.92 -1.20 -28.73
C GLY A 352 15.49 -1.66 -27.33
N PHE A 353 14.53 -0.98 -26.69
CA PHE A 353 13.95 -1.38 -25.41
C PHE A 353 12.54 -2.00 -25.56
N GLU A 354 12.19 -2.48 -26.76
CA GLU A 354 10.87 -3.04 -27.04
C GLU A 354 10.52 -4.20 -26.07
N GLY A 355 9.32 -4.15 -25.51
CA GLY A 355 8.85 -5.02 -24.42
C GLY A 355 9.18 -4.51 -23.01
N SER A 356 10.03 -3.50 -22.88
CA SER A 356 10.37 -2.84 -21.60
C SER A 356 10.49 -1.32 -21.71
N GLN A 357 10.04 -0.73 -22.81
CA GLN A 357 10.21 0.69 -23.13
C GLN A 357 9.60 1.61 -22.05
N ASP A 358 8.49 1.19 -21.44
CA ASP A 358 7.82 1.96 -20.39
C ASP A 358 8.59 1.92 -19.08
N HIS A 359 9.19 0.76 -18.75
CA HIS A 359 10.06 0.63 -17.59
C HIS A 359 11.32 1.48 -17.77
N ASP A 360 11.94 1.42 -18.95
CA ASP A 360 13.07 2.28 -19.31
C ASP A 360 12.74 3.77 -19.14
N LEU A 361 11.61 4.22 -19.72
CA LEU A 361 11.17 5.59 -19.60
C LEU A 361 10.97 6.01 -18.15
N LEU A 362 10.28 5.19 -17.35
CA LEU A 362 9.99 5.49 -15.95
C LEU A 362 11.26 5.53 -15.09
N LEU A 363 12.22 4.63 -15.34
CA LEU A 363 13.51 4.64 -14.65
C LEU A 363 14.29 5.94 -14.93
N ARG A 364 14.33 6.38 -16.19
CA ARG A 364 14.98 7.65 -16.58
C ARG A 364 14.23 8.88 -16.07
N LEU A 365 12.89 8.86 -16.12
CA LEU A 365 12.05 9.97 -15.67
C LEU A 365 12.14 10.20 -14.17
N THR A 366 12.19 9.11 -13.40
CA THR A 366 12.16 9.17 -11.95
C THR A 366 13.54 9.28 -11.30
N GLU A 367 14.60 9.17 -12.10
CA GLU A 367 15.97 9.40 -11.64
C GLU A 367 16.14 10.85 -11.17
N GLY A 368 16.28 11.04 -9.85
CA GLY A 368 16.37 12.38 -9.24
C GLY A 368 15.04 13.14 -9.18
N LEU A 369 13.91 12.49 -9.49
CA LEU A 369 12.59 13.10 -9.31
C LEU A 369 12.19 13.07 -7.84
N ASP A 370 11.80 14.23 -7.33
CA ASP A 370 11.19 14.36 -6.01
C ASP A 370 9.85 13.59 -5.98
N ALA A 371 9.66 12.76 -4.96
CA ALA A 371 8.48 11.91 -4.82
C ALA A 371 7.17 12.72 -4.74
N SER A 372 7.20 13.98 -4.27
CA SER A 372 6.05 14.88 -4.24
C SER A 372 5.51 15.21 -5.64
N ARG A 373 6.36 15.11 -6.67
CA ARG A 373 5.99 15.34 -8.07
C ARG A 373 5.41 14.09 -8.76
N VAL A 374 5.23 13.01 -8.01
CA VAL A 374 4.60 11.77 -8.46
C VAL A 374 3.26 11.60 -7.77
N ARG A 375 2.18 11.41 -8.54
CA ARG A 375 0.83 11.20 -8.01
C ARG A 375 0.26 9.86 -8.42
N HIS A 376 -0.09 9.05 -7.43
CA HIS A 376 -0.98 7.90 -7.63
C HIS A 376 -2.45 8.34 -7.48
N ILE A 377 -3.29 7.93 -8.42
CA ILE A 377 -4.74 8.03 -8.34
C ILE A 377 -5.27 6.60 -8.06
N PRO A 378 -5.75 6.28 -6.83
CA PRO A 378 -6.17 4.93 -6.45
C PRO A 378 -7.57 4.58 -6.99
N LYS A 379 -7.73 4.72 -8.31
CA LYS A 379 -8.92 4.39 -9.09
C LYS A 379 -8.50 3.55 -10.29
N VAL A 380 -9.34 2.59 -10.68
CA VAL A 380 -9.10 1.78 -11.87
C VAL A 380 -9.50 2.57 -13.10
N LEU A 381 -8.56 3.31 -13.69
CA LEU A 381 -8.80 4.21 -14.82
C LEU A 381 -8.37 3.63 -16.17
N TYR A 382 -7.75 2.45 -16.14
CA TYR A 382 -7.24 1.74 -17.31
C TYR A 382 -7.70 0.28 -17.30
N HIS A 383 -8.14 -0.22 -18.44
CA HIS A 383 -8.57 -1.60 -18.63
C HIS A 383 -7.72 -2.26 -19.72
N TRP A 384 -6.77 -3.07 -19.29
CA TRP A 384 -5.90 -3.83 -20.17
C TRP A 384 -6.66 -4.99 -20.80
N ARG A 385 -6.76 -5.03 -22.13
CA ARG A 385 -7.43 -6.12 -22.82
C ARG A 385 -6.60 -7.39 -22.71
N ALA A 386 -7.15 -8.35 -21.97
CA ALA A 386 -6.62 -9.70 -21.99
C ALA A 386 -6.86 -10.28 -23.38
N ALA A 387 -5.78 -10.46 -24.13
CA ALA A 387 -5.90 -11.00 -25.46
C ALA A 387 -6.48 -12.42 -25.41
N ALA A 388 -7.42 -12.63 -26.32
CA ALA A 388 -7.89 -13.89 -26.81
C ALA A 388 -6.85 -14.87 -27.38
N GLY A 389 -5.84 -15.26 -26.60
CA GLY A 389 -4.71 -16.02 -27.13
C GLY A 389 -3.75 -15.18 -27.96
N SER A 390 -3.46 -13.92 -27.58
CA SER A 390 -2.11 -13.42 -27.90
C SER A 390 -1.19 -14.38 -27.19
N GLY A 391 -0.43 -15.14 -27.97
CA GLY A 391 0.43 -16.19 -27.46
C GLY A 391 1.24 -15.67 -26.28
N THR A 392 1.73 -16.62 -25.48
CA THR A 392 3.10 -16.52 -25.00
C THR A 392 3.88 -15.64 -25.98
N PHE A 393 4.38 -14.47 -25.54
CA PHE A 393 5.45 -13.82 -26.28
C PHE A 393 6.35 -14.97 -26.74
N SER A 394 6.64 -15.07 -28.04
CA SER A 394 7.58 -16.11 -28.47
C SER A 394 8.77 -16.06 -27.49
N ASP A 395 9.32 -17.20 -27.08
CA ASP A 395 10.34 -17.20 -26.01
C ASP A 395 11.46 -16.17 -26.30
N ARG A 396 11.73 -15.92 -27.59
CA ARG A 396 12.61 -14.85 -28.09
C ARG A 396 12.15 -13.43 -27.77
N ALA A 397 10.87 -13.11 -27.95
CA ALA A 397 10.32 -11.78 -27.62
C ALA A 397 10.31 -11.54 -26.11
N LEU A 398 9.99 -12.57 -25.31
CA LEU A 398 10.09 -12.49 -23.85
C LEU A 398 11.55 -12.27 -23.42
N ALA A 399 12.48 -13.07 -23.95
CA ALA A 399 13.91 -12.93 -23.65
C ALA A 399 14.46 -11.55 -24.03
N ARG A 400 14.06 -10.99 -25.18
CA ARG A 400 14.42 -9.62 -25.58
C ARG A 400 13.87 -8.56 -24.64
N ALA A 401 12.60 -8.70 -24.22
CA ALA A 401 12.00 -7.79 -23.25
C ALA A 401 12.72 -7.84 -21.90
N GLU A 402 13.07 -9.04 -21.42
CA GLU A 402 13.85 -9.23 -20.20
C GLU A 402 15.26 -8.63 -20.29
N GLU A 403 15.94 -8.81 -21.43
CA GLU A 403 17.26 -8.21 -21.67
C GLU A 403 17.19 -6.68 -21.70
N ALA A 404 16.21 -6.11 -22.41
CA ALA A 404 15.95 -4.67 -22.43
C ALA A 404 15.69 -4.12 -21.02
N ARG A 405 14.87 -4.82 -20.24
CA ARG A 405 14.53 -4.47 -18.86
C ARG A 405 15.73 -4.49 -17.92
N LEU A 406 16.59 -5.50 -18.05
CA LEU A 406 17.84 -5.58 -17.28
C LEU A 406 18.83 -4.49 -17.70
N ARG A 407 18.94 -4.22 -19.00
CA ARG A 407 19.80 -3.14 -19.53
C ARG A 407 19.35 -1.77 -19.00
N ALA A 408 18.05 -1.51 -18.95
CA ALA A 408 17.50 -0.25 -18.43
C ALA A 408 17.92 -0.03 -16.97
N LEU A 409 17.79 -1.04 -16.10
CA LEU A 409 18.28 -0.94 -14.73
C LEU A 409 19.81 -0.87 -14.65
N THR A 410 20.53 -1.60 -15.51
CA THR A 410 22.00 -1.60 -15.52
C THR A 410 22.57 -0.19 -15.71
N GLU A 411 21.98 0.60 -16.61
CA GLU A 411 22.39 2.00 -16.83
C GLU A 411 22.21 2.87 -15.59
N ILE A 412 21.09 2.71 -14.86
CA ILE A 412 20.81 3.42 -13.61
C ILE A 412 21.73 2.93 -12.47
N ALA A 413 21.91 1.62 -12.37
CA ALA A 413 22.73 0.99 -11.35
C ALA A 413 24.20 1.44 -11.45
N ALA A 414 24.74 1.52 -12.67
CA ALA A 414 26.12 1.96 -12.92
C ALA A 414 26.39 3.37 -12.36
N ARG A 415 25.44 4.31 -12.50
CA ARG A 415 25.56 5.68 -11.95
C ARG A 415 25.51 5.72 -10.42
N LYS A 416 24.96 4.68 -9.80
CA LYS A 416 24.90 4.50 -8.34
C LYS A 416 26.05 3.65 -7.80
N GLY A 417 27.00 3.23 -8.64
CA GLY A 417 28.03 2.25 -8.27
C GLY A 417 27.47 0.87 -7.91
N ALA A 418 26.21 0.60 -8.29
CA ALA A 418 25.50 -0.64 -8.03
C ALA A 418 25.53 -1.55 -9.26
N ARG A 419 25.11 -2.81 -9.08
CA ARG A 419 24.94 -3.78 -10.15
C ARG A 419 23.46 -4.13 -10.32
N ALA A 420 23.01 -4.26 -11.56
CA ALA A 420 21.72 -4.87 -11.86
C ALA A 420 21.91 -6.36 -12.18
N GLU A 421 21.03 -7.21 -11.68
CA GLU A 421 20.99 -8.64 -12.03
C GLU A 421 19.56 -9.13 -12.24
N ARG A 422 19.44 -10.30 -12.88
CA ARG A 422 18.14 -10.97 -13.03
C ARG A 422 17.68 -11.46 -11.66
N GLY A 423 16.54 -10.96 -11.20
CA GLY A 423 15.87 -11.38 -9.97
C GLY A 423 14.92 -12.56 -10.19
N PRO A 424 14.23 -12.99 -9.11
CA PRO A 424 13.20 -14.03 -9.16
C PRO A 424 12.08 -13.69 -10.16
N GLU A 425 11.43 -14.72 -10.71
CA GLU A 425 10.27 -14.57 -11.63
C GLU A 425 10.56 -13.71 -12.88
N GLY A 426 11.83 -13.58 -13.27
CA GLY A 426 12.22 -12.77 -14.42
C GLY A 426 12.20 -11.26 -14.16
N PHE A 427 12.09 -10.82 -12.90
CA PHE A 427 12.19 -9.41 -12.48
C PHE A 427 13.65 -8.94 -12.35
N ASN A 428 13.85 -7.68 -11.95
CA ASN A 428 15.16 -7.06 -11.78
C ASN A 428 15.54 -7.08 -10.30
N ARG A 429 16.82 -7.13 -10.02
CA ARG A 429 17.38 -6.86 -8.69
C ARG A 429 18.48 -5.83 -8.80
N LEU A 430 18.42 -4.83 -7.93
CA LEU A 430 19.50 -3.87 -7.73
C LEU A 430 20.36 -4.33 -6.55
N VAL A 431 21.62 -4.63 -6.82
CA VAL A 431 22.62 -5.01 -5.80
C VAL A 431 23.52 -3.81 -5.53
N ARG A 432 23.36 -3.22 -4.35
CA ARG A 432 24.17 -2.08 -3.90
C ARG A 432 25.56 -2.54 -3.48
N PRO A 433 26.60 -1.72 -3.70
CA PRO A 433 27.93 -2.04 -3.19
C PRO A 433 27.96 -1.89 -1.67
N LEU A 434 28.73 -2.75 -1.00
CA LEU A 434 29.09 -2.49 0.39
C LEU A 434 30.13 -1.35 0.43
N PRO A 435 30.00 -0.36 1.33
CA PRO A 435 31.03 0.66 1.50
C PRO A 435 32.40 0.04 1.82
N ALA A 436 33.47 0.68 1.35
CA ALA A 436 34.84 0.28 1.63
C ALA A 436 35.56 1.42 2.39
N PRO A 437 36.05 1.19 3.63
CA PRO A 437 35.92 -0.04 4.40
C PRO A 437 34.46 -0.35 4.81
N ALA A 438 34.17 -1.62 5.05
CA ALA A 438 32.86 -2.05 5.53
C ALA A 438 32.56 -1.39 6.89
N PRO A 439 31.38 -0.76 7.08
CA PRO A 439 31.05 -0.10 8.33
C PRO A 439 30.92 -1.11 9.47
N LEU A 440 31.37 -0.75 10.67
CA LEU A 440 31.13 -1.56 11.86
C LEU A 440 29.63 -1.61 12.16
N VAL A 441 29.09 -2.82 12.29
CA VAL A 441 27.72 -3.08 12.73
C VAL A 441 27.73 -3.40 14.22
N SER A 442 26.93 -2.67 15.00
CA SER A 442 26.62 -3.03 16.38
C SER A 442 25.26 -3.73 16.44
N VAL A 443 25.28 -5.03 16.72
CA VAL A 443 24.08 -5.83 16.90
C VAL A 443 23.61 -5.71 18.35
N VAL A 444 22.40 -5.19 18.57
CA VAL A 444 21.82 -4.99 19.90
C VAL A 444 20.75 -6.04 20.15
N ILE A 445 20.94 -6.86 21.19
CA ILE A 445 20.06 -7.98 21.53
C ILE A 445 19.61 -7.85 23.00
N PRO A 446 18.40 -7.33 23.26
CA PRO A 446 17.77 -7.45 24.57
C PRO A 446 17.50 -8.93 24.89
N THR A 447 17.91 -9.38 26.08
CA THR A 447 17.67 -10.78 26.50
C THR A 447 17.27 -10.88 27.96
N ARG A 448 16.56 -11.96 28.30
CA ARG A 448 16.37 -12.46 29.65
C ARG A 448 16.21 -13.97 29.56
N ASP A 449 17.14 -14.68 30.18
CA ASP A 449 17.15 -16.15 30.23
C ASP A 449 17.10 -16.79 28.82
N ARG A 450 16.72 -18.07 28.72
CA ARG A 450 16.55 -18.78 27.44
C ARG A 450 17.86 -18.90 26.64
N ALA A 451 18.90 -19.39 27.30
CA ALA A 451 20.22 -19.61 26.72
C ALA A 451 20.20 -20.43 25.41
N GLU A 452 19.22 -21.32 25.25
CA GLU A 452 19.05 -22.12 24.03
C GLU A 452 18.63 -21.31 22.82
N LEU A 453 17.90 -20.20 23.01
CA LEU A 453 17.53 -19.30 21.91
C LEU A 453 18.68 -18.34 21.60
N LEU A 454 19.24 -17.70 22.64
CA LEU A 454 20.35 -16.76 22.46
C LEU A 454 21.59 -17.44 21.87
N GLY A 455 21.87 -18.69 22.25
CA GLY A 455 22.97 -19.47 21.69
C GLY A 455 22.84 -19.62 20.17
N VAL A 456 21.64 -19.91 19.66
CA VAL A 456 21.38 -20.01 18.20
C VAL A 456 21.65 -18.68 17.50
N VAL A 457 21.27 -17.55 18.11
CA VAL A 457 21.56 -16.22 17.57
C VAL A 457 23.07 -15.96 17.51
N LEU A 458 23.79 -16.21 18.61
CA LEU A 458 25.22 -15.97 18.70
C LEU A 458 26.01 -16.86 17.73
N ASP A 459 25.66 -18.14 17.62
CA ASP A 459 26.26 -19.06 16.65
C ASP A 459 25.97 -18.59 15.22
N GLY A 460 24.75 -18.12 14.93
CA GLY A 460 24.39 -17.54 13.64
C GLY A 460 25.22 -16.30 13.28
N LEU A 461 25.42 -15.40 14.24
CA LEU A 461 26.20 -14.16 14.06
C LEU A 461 27.69 -14.43 13.89
N PHE A 462 28.26 -15.36 14.67
CA PHE A 462 29.70 -15.57 14.68
C PHE A 462 30.20 -16.62 13.69
N ALA A 463 29.39 -17.64 13.39
CA ALA A 463 29.81 -18.76 12.55
C ALA A 463 29.12 -18.80 11.18
N ARG A 464 27.94 -18.19 11.03
CA ARG A 464 27.14 -18.27 9.78
C ARG A 464 26.97 -16.96 9.04
N THR A 465 27.45 -15.83 9.57
CA THR A 465 27.33 -14.51 8.92
C THR A 465 28.65 -14.12 8.27
N ASP A 466 28.63 -13.74 6.99
CA ASP A 466 29.83 -13.42 6.19
C ASP A 466 30.20 -11.93 6.19
N TYR A 467 29.89 -11.21 7.27
CA TYR A 467 30.15 -9.78 7.39
C TYR A 467 31.43 -9.49 8.19
N PRO A 468 32.36 -8.66 7.69
CA PRO A 468 33.71 -8.57 8.25
C PRO A 468 33.82 -7.73 9.53
N ALA A 469 32.91 -6.78 9.76
CA ALA A 469 33.03 -5.79 10.83
C ALA A 469 31.78 -5.78 11.73
N LEU A 470 31.73 -6.70 12.71
CA LEU A 470 30.58 -6.81 13.61
C LEU A 470 31.01 -6.84 15.09
N GLU A 471 30.21 -6.18 15.93
CA GLU A 471 30.17 -6.39 17.37
C GLU A 471 28.74 -6.75 17.80
N VAL A 472 28.62 -7.47 18.92
CA VAL A 472 27.36 -7.91 19.49
C VAL A 472 27.26 -7.39 20.92
N ILE A 473 26.18 -6.69 21.20
CA ILE A 473 25.85 -6.10 22.50
C ILE A 473 24.59 -6.79 23.00
N VAL A 474 24.76 -7.75 23.90
CA VAL A 474 23.67 -8.40 24.61
C VAL A 474 23.30 -7.53 25.81
N VAL A 475 22.07 -7.05 25.85
CA VAL A 475 21.54 -6.26 26.97
C VAL A 475 20.78 -7.22 27.88
N ASP A 476 21.45 -7.69 28.92
CA ASP A 476 20.93 -8.69 29.85
C ASP A 476 19.99 -8.05 30.87
N ASN A 477 18.69 -8.30 30.71
CA ASN A 477 17.64 -7.79 31.58
C ASN A 477 17.45 -8.65 32.84
N GLY A 478 18.56 -8.94 33.53
CA GLY A 478 18.57 -9.68 34.78
C GLY A 478 18.28 -11.18 34.62
N SER A 479 18.98 -11.86 33.71
CA SER A 479 18.93 -13.31 33.59
C SER A 479 19.31 -14.01 34.91
N THR A 480 18.60 -15.07 35.24
CA THR A 480 18.76 -15.83 36.50
C THR A 480 19.11 -17.30 36.27
N GLU A 481 18.82 -17.84 35.08
CA GLU A 481 19.07 -19.23 34.74
C GLU A 481 20.58 -19.53 34.72
N PRO A 482 21.03 -20.65 35.34
CA PRO A 482 22.42 -21.09 35.25
C PRO A 482 22.91 -21.22 33.81
N ALA A 483 22.09 -21.78 32.92
CA ALA A 483 22.44 -21.98 31.51
C ALA A 483 22.81 -20.67 30.78
N THR A 484 22.16 -19.56 31.14
CA THR A 484 22.44 -18.25 30.52
C THR A 484 23.76 -17.67 31.02
N ARG A 485 24.06 -17.85 32.31
CA ARG A 485 25.36 -17.48 32.89
C ARG A 485 26.49 -18.31 32.26
N ASP A 486 26.26 -19.61 32.07
CA ASP A 486 27.22 -20.50 31.40
C ASP A 486 27.44 -20.10 29.94
N LEU A 487 26.38 -19.70 29.22
CA LEU A 487 26.50 -19.15 27.87
C LEU A 487 27.37 -17.89 27.84
N PHE A 488 27.13 -16.93 28.74
CA PHE A 488 27.95 -15.72 28.83
C PHE A 488 29.41 -16.03 29.16
N ALA A 489 29.66 -16.95 30.10
CA ALA A 489 31.00 -17.37 30.46
C ALA A 489 31.75 -18.02 29.27
N ARG A 490 31.06 -18.83 28.45
CA ARG A 490 31.64 -19.44 27.23
C ARG A 490 32.10 -18.42 26.21
N HIS A 491 31.44 -17.26 26.12
CA HIS A 491 31.78 -16.21 25.15
C HIS A 491 32.55 -15.03 25.76
N ALA A 492 32.92 -15.07 27.04
CA ALA A 492 33.61 -13.96 27.72
C ALA A 492 34.96 -13.57 27.09
N GLY A 493 35.60 -14.50 26.36
CA GLY A 493 36.84 -14.25 25.63
C GLY A 493 36.68 -13.74 24.19
N ASP A 494 35.47 -13.69 23.64
CA ASP A 494 35.25 -13.18 22.28
C ASP A 494 35.21 -11.64 22.30
N PRO A 495 36.17 -10.95 21.67
CA PRO A 495 36.24 -9.48 21.71
C PRO A 495 35.07 -8.81 20.97
N ARG A 496 34.30 -9.57 20.17
CA ARG A 496 33.11 -9.08 19.48
C ARG A 496 31.89 -9.04 20.40
N LEU A 497 31.84 -9.82 21.48
CA LEU A 497 30.68 -9.87 22.38
C LEU A 497 30.87 -8.99 23.62
N ARG A 498 29.86 -8.17 23.92
CA ARG A 498 29.73 -7.45 25.19
C ARG A 498 28.36 -7.71 25.79
N VAL A 499 28.35 -8.09 27.08
CA VAL A 499 27.12 -8.26 27.85
C VAL A 499 26.96 -7.06 28.78
N LEU A 500 25.84 -6.34 28.65
CA LEU A 500 25.52 -5.16 29.45
C LEU A 500 24.40 -5.50 30.45
N PRO A 501 24.65 -5.39 31.77
CA PRO A 501 23.62 -5.67 32.76
C PRO A 501 22.58 -4.54 32.79
N ALA A 502 21.31 -4.92 32.71
CA ALA A 502 20.16 -4.03 32.70
C ALA A 502 18.97 -4.59 33.51
N PRO A 503 19.15 -4.96 34.79
CA PRO A 503 18.09 -5.56 35.58
C PRO A 503 16.92 -4.59 35.79
N GLY A 504 15.69 -5.09 35.68
CA GLY A 504 14.49 -4.31 35.93
C GLY A 504 13.23 -4.91 35.29
N PRO A 505 12.11 -4.18 35.24
CA PRO A 505 10.97 -4.54 34.42
C PRO A 505 11.35 -4.65 32.94
N PHE A 506 10.70 -5.54 32.19
CA PHE A 506 10.96 -5.65 30.76
C PHE A 506 10.42 -4.44 30.00
N ASN A 507 11.33 -3.73 29.33
CA ASN A 507 11.04 -2.62 28.44
C ASN A 507 11.99 -2.75 27.23
N PHE A 508 11.46 -3.24 26.11
CA PHE A 508 12.24 -3.48 24.90
C PHE A 508 12.90 -2.19 24.41
N SER A 509 12.15 -1.09 24.39
CA SER A 509 12.64 0.22 23.95
C SER A 509 13.81 0.72 24.79
N GLU A 510 13.73 0.62 26.12
CA GLU A 510 14.82 1.01 27.02
C GLU A 510 16.05 0.14 26.82
N LEU A 511 15.88 -1.18 26.74
CA LEU A 511 17.00 -2.11 26.55
C LEU A 511 17.69 -1.86 25.20
N SER A 512 16.92 -1.64 24.13
CA SER A 512 17.43 -1.29 22.81
C SER A 512 18.16 0.05 22.82
N ASN A 513 17.60 1.09 23.46
CA ASN A 513 18.25 2.40 23.62
C ASN A 513 19.59 2.29 24.37
N ARG A 514 19.64 1.52 25.45
CA ARG A 514 20.87 1.29 26.22
C ARG A 514 21.95 0.55 25.41
N GLY A 515 21.54 -0.45 24.64
CA GLY A 515 22.44 -1.14 23.72
C GLY A 515 22.98 -0.22 22.64
N ALA A 516 22.11 0.61 22.03
CA ALA A 516 22.49 1.60 21.03
C ALA A 516 23.42 2.68 21.61
N ALA A 517 23.20 3.15 22.84
CA ALA A 517 24.09 4.11 23.49
C ALA A 517 25.50 3.54 23.77
N ALA A 518 25.61 2.21 23.90
CA ALA A 518 26.87 1.51 24.11
C ALA A 518 27.54 1.03 22.82
N ALA A 519 26.89 1.23 21.67
CA ALA A 519 27.35 0.84 20.34
C ALA A 519 28.53 1.69 19.86
N ARG A 520 29.43 1.07 19.09
CA ARG A 520 30.56 1.75 18.43
C ARG A 520 30.40 1.79 16.91
N GLY A 521 29.48 0.98 16.38
CA GLY A 521 29.18 0.87 14.96
C GLY A 521 28.46 2.08 14.41
N THR A 522 28.76 2.43 13.17
CA THR A 522 28.01 3.44 12.43
C THR A 522 26.68 2.92 11.90
N ILE A 523 26.51 1.59 11.90
CA ILE A 523 25.25 0.89 11.65
C ILE A 523 24.81 0.18 12.93
N LEU A 524 23.56 0.38 13.31
CA LEU A 524 22.88 -0.36 14.36
C LEU A 524 22.04 -1.47 13.73
N LEU A 525 22.05 -2.65 14.34
CA LEU A 525 21.13 -3.74 14.04
C LEU A 525 20.40 -4.15 15.31
N PHE A 526 19.11 -3.85 15.40
CA PHE A 526 18.27 -4.38 16.48
C PHE A 526 17.82 -5.78 16.08
N LEU A 527 18.06 -6.75 16.97
CA LEU A 527 17.80 -8.16 16.71
C LEU A 527 17.20 -8.83 17.95
N ASN A 528 16.12 -9.57 17.77
CA ASN A 528 15.55 -10.35 18.87
C ASN A 528 16.46 -11.53 19.24
N ASN A 529 16.32 -12.01 20.48
CA ASN A 529 17.13 -13.11 21.03
C ASN A 529 16.72 -14.52 20.53
N ASP A 530 15.79 -14.60 19.59
CA ASP A 530 15.23 -15.84 19.05
C ASP A 530 15.19 -15.84 17.51
N ILE A 531 16.17 -15.16 16.90
CA ILE A 531 16.43 -15.14 15.46
C ILE A 531 17.44 -16.23 15.06
N GLU A 532 17.16 -16.91 13.97
CA GLU A 532 18.05 -17.88 13.35
C GLU A 532 18.46 -17.42 11.95
N VAL A 533 19.77 -17.35 11.73
CA VAL A 533 20.37 -16.99 10.44
C VAL A 533 20.19 -18.14 9.44
N LEU A 534 19.68 -17.85 8.24
CA LEU A 534 19.56 -18.86 7.17
C LEU A 534 20.71 -18.77 6.16
N GLU A 535 21.04 -17.57 5.71
CA GLU A 535 21.92 -17.32 4.57
C GLU A 535 23.10 -16.44 5.01
N PRO A 536 24.36 -16.72 4.62
CA PRO A 536 25.51 -15.96 5.13
C PRO A 536 25.52 -14.47 4.80
N GLY A 537 25.09 -14.12 3.57
CA GLY A 537 25.08 -12.76 3.01
C GLY A 537 24.00 -11.82 3.57
N TRP A 538 23.16 -12.28 4.49
CA TRP A 538 22.00 -11.53 4.97
C TRP A 538 22.36 -10.15 5.54
N LEU A 539 23.44 -10.07 6.32
CA LEU A 539 23.85 -8.82 6.96
C LEU A 539 24.48 -7.87 5.94
N THR A 540 25.26 -8.40 4.99
CA THR A 540 25.81 -7.62 3.86
C THR A 540 24.70 -6.94 3.06
N GLU A 541 23.61 -7.65 2.76
CA GLU A 541 22.43 -7.08 2.07
C GLU A 541 21.80 -5.94 2.87
N LEU A 542 21.51 -6.17 4.17
CA LEU A 542 20.90 -5.14 5.02
C LEU A 542 21.78 -3.89 5.14
N VAL A 543 23.09 -4.07 5.32
CA VAL A 543 24.04 -2.97 5.48
C VAL A 543 24.21 -2.19 4.17
N ALA A 544 24.29 -2.87 3.02
CA ALA A 544 24.43 -2.20 1.73
C ALA A 544 23.23 -1.27 1.44
N ILE A 545 22.02 -1.66 1.85
CA ILE A 545 20.83 -0.81 1.74
C ILE A 545 20.84 0.30 2.82
N ALA A 546 21.13 -0.04 4.08
CA ALA A 546 21.11 0.93 5.19
C ALA A 546 22.20 2.00 5.06
N SER A 547 23.24 1.75 4.26
CA SER A 547 24.31 2.71 3.98
C SER A 547 23.89 3.81 2.99
N ASP A 548 22.79 3.64 2.25
CA ASP A 548 22.24 4.65 1.35
C ASP A 548 21.67 5.84 2.18
N PRO A 549 22.19 7.08 1.99
CA PRO A 549 21.77 8.24 2.78
C PRO A 549 20.27 8.54 2.76
N GLU A 550 19.54 8.15 1.70
CA GLU A 550 18.08 8.35 1.63
C GLU A 550 17.30 7.31 2.46
N ILE A 551 17.93 6.22 2.88
CA ILE A 551 17.27 5.13 3.63
C ILE A 551 17.53 5.30 5.13
N GLY A 552 16.47 5.26 5.93
CA GLY A 552 16.56 5.40 7.38
C GLY A 552 16.44 4.10 8.16
N ALA A 553 15.79 3.08 7.60
CA ALA A 553 15.71 1.73 8.19
C ALA A 553 15.52 0.64 7.12
N VAL A 554 16.02 -0.56 7.42
CA VAL A 554 15.92 -1.74 6.56
C VAL A 554 15.45 -2.95 7.36
N GLY A 555 14.45 -3.65 6.84
CA GLY A 555 13.93 -4.90 7.42
C GLY A 555 14.20 -6.12 6.54
N ALA A 556 14.41 -7.26 7.19
CA ALA A 556 14.59 -8.56 6.56
C ALA A 556 13.26 -9.30 6.32
N LYS A 557 13.26 -10.31 5.45
CA LYS A 557 12.16 -11.29 5.37
C LYS A 557 12.28 -12.27 6.53
N LEU A 558 11.30 -12.22 7.44
CA LEU A 558 11.23 -13.16 8.56
C LEU A 558 10.23 -14.27 8.27
N LEU A 559 10.64 -15.49 8.53
CA LEU A 559 9.82 -16.69 8.44
C LEU A 559 9.52 -17.23 9.84
N TYR A 560 8.36 -17.85 9.99
CA TYR A 560 8.10 -18.76 11.09
C TYR A 560 8.92 -20.06 10.93
N PRO A 561 9.12 -20.84 12.02
CA PRO A 561 9.82 -22.13 11.94
C PRO A 561 9.16 -23.14 10.99
N ASP A 562 7.88 -22.99 10.68
CA ASP A 562 7.16 -23.82 9.70
C ASP A 562 7.40 -23.39 8.23
N GLY A 563 8.25 -22.38 8.01
CA GLY A 563 8.59 -21.86 6.69
C GLY A 563 7.56 -20.90 6.09
N THR A 564 6.52 -20.52 6.84
CA THR A 564 5.58 -19.48 6.41
C THR A 564 6.10 -18.07 6.70
N ILE A 565 5.62 -17.06 5.97
CA ILE A 565 6.02 -15.67 6.11
C ILE A 565 5.46 -15.11 7.43
N GLN A 566 6.34 -14.55 8.24
CA GLN A 566 5.99 -13.78 9.42
C GLN A 566 6.07 -12.26 9.15
N HIS A 567 7.07 -11.81 8.40
CA HIS A 567 7.27 -10.39 8.12
C HIS A 567 7.62 -10.13 6.65
N GLY A 568 6.64 -9.61 5.92
CA GLY A 568 6.79 -9.04 4.57
C GLY A 568 6.78 -7.52 4.54
N GLY A 569 7.19 -6.85 5.63
CA GLY A 569 6.91 -5.43 5.90
C GLY A 569 5.68 -5.22 6.79
N ILE A 570 5.48 -3.99 7.29
CA ILE A 570 4.33 -3.60 8.10
C ILE A 570 3.44 -2.64 7.31
N VAL A 571 2.14 -2.94 7.32
CA VAL A 571 1.06 -2.09 6.80
C VAL A 571 0.38 -1.36 7.97
N LEU A 572 0.23 -0.04 7.86
CA LEU A 572 -0.44 0.77 8.88
C LEU A 572 -1.97 0.64 8.81
N GLY A 573 -2.61 0.84 9.95
CA GLY A 573 -4.07 0.82 10.12
C GLY A 573 -4.69 -0.58 10.22
N ILE A 574 -3.92 -1.65 9.99
CA ILE A 574 -4.38 -3.03 10.23
C ILE A 574 -4.61 -3.21 11.73
N GLY A 575 -5.77 -3.75 12.11
CA GLY A 575 -6.15 -3.88 13.52
C GLY A 575 -6.26 -2.55 14.27
N GLY A 576 -6.31 -1.42 13.57
CA GLY A 576 -6.38 -0.07 14.13
C GLY A 576 -5.04 0.64 14.30
N ILE A 577 -3.90 -0.06 14.25
CA ILE A 577 -2.56 0.54 14.37
C ILE A 577 -1.66 0.08 13.22
N ALA A 578 -1.29 -1.20 13.20
CA ALA A 578 -0.35 -1.75 12.23
C ALA A 578 -0.40 -3.29 12.24
N GLY A 579 0.00 -3.90 11.12
CA GLY A 579 0.03 -5.37 10.99
C GLY A 579 1.00 -5.84 9.92
N HIS A 580 1.50 -7.05 10.07
CA HIS A 580 2.47 -7.66 9.15
C HIS A 580 1.83 -8.05 7.82
N SER A 581 2.51 -7.73 6.73
CA SER A 581 2.11 -8.06 5.38
C SER A 581 2.32 -9.55 5.07
N HIS A 582 1.38 -10.18 4.34
CA HIS A 582 1.48 -11.55 3.82
C HIS A 582 1.67 -12.67 4.86
N LEU A 583 1.27 -12.42 6.11
CA LEU A 583 1.36 -13.37 7.21
C LEU A 583 0.82 -14.77 6.84
N GLY A 584 1.57 -15.82 7.17
CA GLY A 584 1.16 -17.22 6.99
C GLY A 584 1.19 -17.74 5.56
N LEU A 585 1.56 -16.94 4.56
CA LEU A 585 1.83 -17.45 3.21
C LEU A 585 3.11 -18.30 3.21
N PRO A 586 3.28 -19.27 2.29
CA PRO A 586 4.55 -19.97 2.13
C PRO A 586 5.72 -19.00 1.92
N GLY A 587 6.88 -19.27 2.49
CA GLY A 587 8.07 -18.42 2.36
C GLY A 587 8.53 -18.18 0.92
N SER A 588 8.23 -19.11 0.00
CA SER A 588 8.51 -19.00 -1.43
C SER A 588 7.43 -18.29 -2.24
N ALA A 589 6.27 -17.99 -1.64
CA ALA A 589 5.17 -17.37 -2.37
C ALA A 589 5.60 -15.99 -2.90
N PRO A 590 5.34 -15.67 -4.18
CA PRO A 590 5.64 -14.35 -4.74
C PRO A 590 4.78 -13.25 -4.09
N GLY A 591 3.65 -13.62 -3.48
CA GLY A 591 2.74 -12.66 -2.83
C GLY A 591 1.97 -11.81 -3.84
N TYR A 592 1.44 -10.69 -3.36
CA TYR A 592 0.65 -9.77 -4.18
C TYR A 592 1.54 -9.11 -5.23
N PHE A 593 1.28 -9.36 -6.53
CA PHE A 593 2.08 -8.85 -7.65
C PHE A 593 3.61 -8.94 -7.40
N ALA A 594 4.06 -10.14 -7.02
CA ALA A 594 5.47 -10.48 -6.75
C ALA A 594 6.16 -9.73 -5.60
N ARG A 595 5.45 -8.91 -4.82
CA ARG A 595 6.05 -8.10 -3.74
C ARG A 595 6.84 -8.90 -2.71
N MET A 596 6.61 -10.20 -2.51
CA MET A 596 7.36 -11.00 -1.52
C MET A 596 8.70 -11.56 -2.02
N VAL A 597 9.06 -11.26 -3.27
CA VAL A 597 10.36 -11.60 -3.87
C VAL A 597 11.08 -10.37 -4.45
N LEU A 598 10.52 -9.17 -4.27
CA LEU A 598 11.08 -7.90 -4.71
C LEU A 598 11.35 -6.96 -3.52
N SER A 599 12.49 -6.26 -3.56
CA SER A 599 12.77 -5.16 -2.63
C SER A 599 11.77 -4.03 -2.85
N GLN A 600 11.29 -3.43 -1.76
CA GLN A 600 10.24 -2.41 -1.82
C GLN A 600 10.32 -1.44 -0.66
N GLU A 601 9.70 -0.28 -0.84
CA GLU A 601 9.45 0.64 0.26
C GLU A 601 8.22 0.20 1.05
N VAL A 602 8.31 0.36 2.37
CA VAL A 602 7.22 0.05 3.31
C VAL A 602 7.10 1.14 4.36
N SER A 603 5.94 1.22 5.01
CA SER A 603 5.72 2.24 6.04
C SER A 603 6.50 1.98 7.32
N ALA A 604 6.73 0.71 7.65
CA ALA A 604 7.53 0.29 8.79
C ALA A 604 8.07 -1.14 8.61
N VAL A 605 9.12 -1.46 9.36
CA VAL A 605 9.70 -2.80 9.50
C VAL A 605 9.78 -3.17 10.98
N THR A 606 9.84 -4.46 11.28
CA THR A 606 9.77 -4.91 12.69
C THR A 606 11.11 -4.79 13.41
N GLY A 607 11.06 -4.49 14.71
CA GLY A 607 12.22 -4.47 15.60
C GLY A 607 12.89 -5.84 15.82
N ALA A 608 12.27 -6.94 15.35
CA ALA A 608 12.87 -8.27 15.43
C ALA A 608 14.15 -8.41 14.57
N CYS A 609 14.25 -7.65 13.48
CA CYS A 609 15.46 -7.48 12.69
C CYS A 609 15.37 -6.15 11.91
N LEU A 610 15.99 -5.10 12.46
CA LEU A 610 15.97 -3.74 11.91
C LEU A 610 17.39 -3.17 11.85
N ALA A 611 17.88 -2.90 10.65
CA ALA A 611 19.18 -2.25 10.41
C ALA A 611 19.00 -0.77 10.09
N MET A 612 19.83 0.10 10.65
CA MET A 612 19.82 1.54 10.35
C MET A 612 21.15 2.22 10.71
N ARG A 613 21.38 3.43 10.18
CA ARG A 613 22.52 4.25 10.61
C ARG A 613 22.33 4.73 12.04
N ALA A 614 23.39 4.66 12.85
CA ALA A 614 23.40 5.20 14.22
C ALA A 614 23.07 6.70 14.25
N ALA A 615 23.54 7.46 13.25
CA ALA A 615 23.23 8.89 13.11
C ALA A 615 21.73 9.16 12.96
N VAL A 616 21.02 8.37 12.13
CA VAL A 616 19.56 8.50 11.95
C VAL A 616 18.83 8.13 13.24
N PHE A 617 19.27 7.09 13.94
CA PHE A 617 18.67 6.69 15.22
C PHE A 617 18.77 7.82 16.26
N SER A 618 19.93 8.47 16.35
CA SER A 618 20.14 9.63 17.21
C SER A 618 19.31 10.84 16.78
N GLU A 619 19.21 11.10 15.47
CA GLU A 619 18.46 12.23 14.91
C GLU A 619 16.97 12.17 15.28
N VAL A 620 16.37 10.98 15.21
CA VAL A 620 14.94 10.78 15.49
C VAL A 620 14.62 10.49 16.96
N GLY A 621 15.62 10.54 17.84
CA GLY A 621 15.47 10.34 19.28
C GLY A 621 15.27 8.89 19.74
N GLY A 622 15.66 7.90 18.94
CA GLY A 622 15.62 6.48 19.31
C GLY A 622 14.23 5.91 19.59
N PHE A 623 14.15 4.84 20.39
CA PHE A 623 12.87 4.25 20.80
C PHE A 623 12.22 5.02 21.95
N ASP A 624 10.88 5.09 21.97
CA ASP A 624 10.13 5.73 23.05
C ASP A 624 9.91 4.78 24.23
N ALA A 625 10.88 4.74 25.14
CA ALA A 625 10.84 3.88 26.33
C ALA A 625 9.77 4.29 27.37
N ALA A 626 9.34 5.55 27.36
CA ALA A 626 8.39 6.07 28.34
C ALA A 626 6.95 5.66 28.02
N HIS A 627 6.60 5.61 26.74
CA HIS A 627 5.23 5.41 26.29
C HIS A 627 5.01 4.14 25.46
N LEU A 628 6.06 3.57 24.87
CA LEU A 628 6.00 2.39 24.00
C LEU A 628 7.04 1.36 24.45
N ALA A 629 6.83 0.73 25.59
CA ALA A 629 7.80 -0.18 26.19
C ALA A 629 7.91 -1.51 25.44
N VAL A 630 6.82 -2.03 24.85
CA VAL A 630 6.79 -3.39 24.28
C VAL A 630 6.15 -3.46 22.90
N ALA A 631 4.96 -2.86 22.69
CA ALA A 631 4.29 -2.88 21.39
C ALA A 631 4.52 -1.58 20.61
N PHE A 632 4.51 -1.70 19.29
CA PHE A 632 4.56 -0.59 18.31
C PHE A 632 5.76 0.35 18.39
N ASN A 633 6.77 0.06 19.21
CA ASN A 633 7.99 0.87 19.32
C ASN A 633 8.76 0.96 18.00
N ASP A 634 8.77 -0.14 17.24
CA ASP A 634 9.35 -0.25 15.91
C ASP A 634 8.56 0.55 14.88
N VAL A 635 7.23 0.49 14.94
CA VAL A 635 6.33 1.30 14.12
C VAL A 635 6.53 2.80 14.40
N ASP A 636 6.55 3.22 15.67
CA ASP A 636 6.82 4.62 16.04
C ASP A 636 8.19 5.10 15.56
N LEU A 637 9.24 4.30 15.76
CA LEU A 637 10.58 4.60 15.26
C LEU A 637 10.56 4.81 13.73
N CYS A 638 9.95 3.88 12.99
CA CYS A 638 9.80 3.99 11.54
C CYS A 638 9.03 5.25 11.12
N LEU A 639 7.97 5.61 11.84
CA LEU A 639 7.20 6.82 11.52
C LEU A 639 7.99 8.11 11.82
N LYS A 640 8.81 8.14 12.87
CA LYS A 640 9.73 9.27 13.12
C LYS A 640 10.80 9.38 12.03
N ILE A 641 11.38 8.25 11.60
CA ILE A 641 12.33 8.18 10.48
C ILE A 641 11.72 8.75 9.19
N ARG A 642 10.49 8.37 8.87
CA ARG A 642 9.79 8.92 7.69
C ARG A 642 9.45 10.39 7.84
N ALA A 643 9.07 10.84 9.04
CA ALA A 643 8.81 12.25 9.31
C ALA A 643 10.08 13.13 9.14
N ALA A 644 11.26 12.55 9.35
CA ALA A 644 12.56 13.18 9.06
C ALA A 644 12.96 13.13 7.58
N GLY A 645 12.13 12.56 6.70
CA GLY A 645 12.35 12.54 5.24
C GLY A 645 13.08 11.31 4.71
N TYR A 646 13.39 10.33 5.56
CA TYR A 646 14.02 9.08 5.12
C TYR A 646 13.00 8.03 4.65
N ARG A 647 13.44 7.18 3.73
CA ARG A 647 12.67 6.02 3.24
C ARG A 647 12.96 4.79 4.08
N ILE A 648 12.02 3.83 4.08
CA ILE A 648 12.17 2.55 4.78
C ILE A 648 12.03 1.43 3.77
N VAL A 649 12.99 0.51 3.78
CA VAL A 649 13.08 -0.57 2.80
C VAL A 649 12.89 -1.91 3.47
N TRP A 650 12.12 -2.78 2.83
CA TRP A 650 12.09 -4.20 3.15
C TRP A 650 12.75 -4.97 2.00
N THR A 651 13.67 -5.88 2.33
CA THR A 651 14.35 -6.72 1.34
C THR A 651 14.01 -8.20 1.53
N PRO A 652 13.61 -8.92 0.45
CA PRO A 652 13.43 -10.36 0.48
C PRO A 652 14.76 -11.13 0.41
N HIS A 653 15.88 -10.43 0.19
CA HIS A 653 17.21 -11.01 -0.03
C HIS A 653 18.03 -11.16 1.26
N ALA A 654 17.46 -10.77 2.41
CA ALA A 654 17.94 -11.15 3.73
C ALA A 654 16.85 -11.98 4.40
N ARG A 655 17.08 -13.30 4.56
CA ARG A 655 16.09 -14.26 5.06
C ARG A 655 16.53 -14.84 6.39
N LEU A 656 15.63 -14.81 7.37
CA LEU A 656 15.86 -15.28 8.73
C LEU A 656 14.62 -16.04 9.22
N VAL A 657 14.81 -16.95 10.18
CA VAL A 657 13.71 -17.53 10.94
C VAL A 657 13.59 -16.79 12.27
N HIS A 658 12.38 -16.43 12.66
CA HIS A 658 12.08 -15.86 13.96
C HIS A 658 11.18 -16.83 14.72
N HIS A 659 11.67 -17.34 15.84
CA HIS A 659 11.02 -18.39 16.64
C HIS A 659 9.86 -17.85 17.53
N GLU A 660 9.28 -16.71 17.16
CA GLU A 660 8.35 -15.84 17.88
C GLU A 660 7.52 -16.46 19.02
N SER A 661 7.30 -15.67 20.07
CA SER A 661 6.46 -15.97 21.24
C SER A 661 7.00 -17.05 22.19
N LYS A 662 8.24 -17.53 21.99
CA LYS A 662 8.90 -18.45 22.94
C LYS A 662 9.39 -17.76 24.23
N SER A 663 9.79 -16.48 24.16
CA SER A 663 10.26 -15.71 25.34
C SER A 663 9.21 -14.74 25.90
N ARG A 664 8.40 -14.10 25.06
CA ARG A 664 7.40 -13.07 25.45
C ARG A 664 6.05 -13.63 25.93
N GLY A 665 5.62 -14.79 25.41
CA GLY A 665 4.26 -15.32 25.59
C GLY A 665 3.17 -14.47 24.92
N ALA A 666 1.89 -14.88 25.04
CA ALA A 666 0.75 -14.17 24.48
C ALA A 666 0.36 -12.92 25.31
N GLU A 667 -0.47 -12.03 24.73
CA GLU A 667 -1.11 -10.89 25.42
C GLU A 667 -2.33 -11.36 26.26
N ASP A 668 -2.08 -12.28 27.18
CA ASP A 668 -3.10 -13.08 27.86
C ASP A 668 -3.40 -12.65 29.30
N THR A 669 -2.56 -11.81 29.92
CA THR A 669 -2.82 -11.26 31.26
C THR A 669 -3.52 -9.89 31.20
N PRO A 670 -4.31 -9.51 32.24
CA PRO A 670 -4.93 -8.18 32.32
C PRO A 670 -3.94 -7.03 32.21
N GLU A 671 -2.76 -7.16 32.81
CA GLU A 671 -1.71 -6.13 32.83
C GLU A 671 -1.11 -5.93 31.43
N LYS A 672 -0.83 -7.04 30.73
CA LYS A 672 -0.34 -7.02 29.35
C LYS A 672 -1.33 -6.35 28.40
N ARG A 673 -2.63 -6.72 28.51
CA ARG A 673 -3.70 -6.07 27.75
C ARG A 673 -3.82 -4.58 28.05
N ALA A 674 -3.81 -4.19 29.33
CA ALA A 674 -3.89 -2.79 29.72
C ALA A 674 -2.70 -1.96 29.19
N ARG A 675 -1.48 -2.52 29.23
CA ARG A 675 -0.30 -1.91 28.60
C ARG A 675 -0.49 -1.78 27.08
N PHE A 676 -0.87 -2.87 26.40
CA PHE A 676 -1.09 -2.85 24.95
C PHE A 676 -2.15 -1.81 24.53
N GLU A 677 -3.22 -1.68 25.31
CA GLU A 677 -4.27 -0.66 25.08
C GLU A 677 -3.73 0.78 25.27
N ALA A 678 -2.89 1.00 26.30
CA ALA A 678 -2.23 2.29 26.52
C ALA A 678 -1.25 2.64 25.40
N GLU A 679 -0.38 1.71 24.99
CA GLU A 679 0.57 1.89 23.88
C GLU A 679 -0.17 2.13 22.56
N SER A 680 -1.28 1.40 22.33
CA SER A 680 -2.16 1.65 21.18
C SER A 680 -2.78 3.04 21.20
N ARG A 681 -3.12 3.57 22.39
CA ARG A 681 -3.66 4.93 22.53
C ARG A 681 -2.61 5.98 22.15
N VAL A 682 -1.38 5.82 22.63
CA VAL A 682 -0.24 6.68 22.26
C VAL A 682 -0.05 6.72 20.75
N MET A 683 -0.05 5.55 20.09
CA MET A 683 0.08 5.47 18.63
C MET A 683 -1.04 6.19 17.89
N ARG A 684 -2.30 6.04 18.33
CA ARG A 684 -3.43 6.79 17.75
C ARG A 684 -3.26 8.29 17.97
N GLU A 685 -3.06 8.74 19.21
CA GLU A 685 -2.93 10.15 19.54
C GLU A 685 -1.80 10.84 18.75
N ARG A 686 -0.68 10.14 18.56
CA ARG A 686 0.50 10.67 17.86
C ARG A 686 0.41 10.55 16.33
N TRP A 687 -0.13 9.45 15.82
CA TRP A 687 0.02 9.07 14.40
C TRP A 687 -1.30 8.85 13.65
N GLU A 688 -2.47 9.10 14.25
CA GLU A 688 -3.80 8.80 13.68
C GLU A 688 -3.90 9.06 12.17
N PRO A 689 -3.52 10.25 11.65
CA PRO A 689 -3.70 10.52 10.24
C PRO A 689 -2.79 9.63 9.37
N VAL A 690 -1.56 9.35 9.81
CA VAL A 690 -0.60 8.49 9.08
C VAL A 690 -1.04 7.04 9.12
N LEU A 691 -1.49 6.55 10.28
CA LEU A 691 -1.98 5.17 10.44
C LEU A 691 -3.17 4.89 9.51
N ARG A 692 -3.94 5.92 9.19
CA ARG A 692 -5.09 5.83 8.30
C ARG A 692 -4.75 5.88 6.83
N ALA A 693 -3.59 6.35 6.42
CA ALA A 693 -3.25 6.53 5.01
C ALA A 693 -1.84 6.00 4.74
N ASP A 694 -1.67 4.68 4.86
CA ASP A 694 -0.43 4.03 4.46
C ASP A 694 -0.18 4.25 2.96
N PRO A 695 0.87 4.99 2.56
CA PRO A 695 1.13 5.23 1.14
C PRO A 695 1.52 3.97 0.38
N TYR A 696 1.98 2.92 1.07
CA TYR A 696 2.40 1.67 0.44
C TYR A 696 1.29 0.60 0.43
N TYR A 697 0.08 0.93 0.91
CA TYR A 697 -1.07 0.04 0.88
C TYR A 697 -2.31 0.73 0.27
N ASN A 698 -2.78 0.20 -0.85
CA ASN A 698 -3.87 0.82 -1.62
C ASN A 698 -5.18 0.89 -0.80
N PRO A 699 -5.88 2.04 -0.79
CA PRO A 699 -7.11 2.22 -0.01
C PRO A 699 -8.29 1.34 -0.43
N ASN A 700 -8.24 0.74 -1.63
CA ASN A 700 -9.25 -0.21 -2.10
C ASN A 700 -9.16 -1.57 -1.41
N LEU A 701 -8.01 -1.89 -0.82
CA LEU A 701 -7.75 -3.15 -0.13
C LEU A 701 -8.28 -3.14 1.30
N SER A 702 -8.66 -4.32 1.77
CA SER A 702 -9.15 -4.59 3.11
C SER A 702 -8.06 -4.34 4.15
N ARG A 703 -8.45 -3.74 5.28
CA ARG A 703 -7.57 -3.54 6.44
C ARG A 703 -7.85 -4.51 7.59
N ALA A 704 -8.72 -5.49 7.37
CA ALA A 704 -8.95 -6.55 8.35
C ALA A 704 -7.67 -7.39 8.58
N ALA A 705 -6.93 -7.63 7.50
CA ALA A 705 -5.60 -8.24 7.52
C ALA A 705 -4.83 -7.79 6.26
N ALA A 706 -3.51 -7.66 6.34
CA ALA A 706 -2.65 -7.25 5.22
C ALA A 706 -2.38 -8.40 4.23
N HIS A 707 -3.46 -9.01 3.71
CA HIS A 707 -3.42 -10.07 2.70
C HIS A 707 -3.80 -9.58 1.30
N TYR A 708 -3.93 -8.26 1.09
CA TYR A 708 -4.26 -7.66 -0.21
C TYR A 708 -5.55 -8.23 -0.81
N ARG A 709 -6.60 -8.32 0.02
CA ARG A 709 -7.94 -8.76 -0.36
C ARG A 709 -8.89 -7.57 -0.42
N LEU A 710 -10.01 -7.71 -1.12
CA LEU A 710 -11.10 -6.71 -1.16
C LEU A 710 -11.97 -6.75 0.10
#